data_AF-A0A1V1PCR1-F1
#
_entry.id   AF-A0A1V1PCR1-F1
#
_cell.length_a   1.000
_cell.length_b   1.000
_cell.length_c   1.000
_cell.angle_alpha   90.00
_cell.angle_beta   90.00
_cell.angle_gamma   90.00
#
_symmetry.space_group_name_H-M   'P 1'
#
loop_
_entity.id
_entity.type
_entity.pdbx_description
1 polymer ?
#
loop_
_entity_poly.entity_id
_entity_poly.type
_entity_poly.pdbx_seq_one_letter_code
_entity_poly.pdbx_strand_id
1 'polypeptide(L)'
;MIEAISTANTLLNTTVVGNADGQVSEADATTFANAITAAQAVNNKDDATQDEINAALSALTTATKSFQAAIIVEEEVFIIISSDLNIQSDVDITDSTVGEWSTGTQINPDGTYDGKNCWELTSNGSWGTVLAFQDGIDEDFSDYSNLKISVATNGGYSDYKVAFVPTSGSTNKEFPLPVNDAITSWQDISVEISGLNAIKQIAVIGGGGNAGTSKIYVTDFTLETGNSGTVTQKFVIIPSDANTQSDVAFSNDTVGEWSTGTISNGEAEYKDKNCWELTSGSKTAEQGNWGTVLVFQNGINGDFSQYSKIKVNIATTGEYSAYKLSLSACGVGKEVVLPIDNQVAEWQNVSIDIIDIPLNLKSIDFIAVLGVGGTPGTSKFYVTDFEIVKDKEVTLAEIDDDYILKSSDPNINSNLIVDGDNNSYTGNIIFGEWGTQTKLDNATFSGLDCWKLTAVAGWGAVLALQGDISDGTNIDNYDVDLSKYTNIKFKIASEGSFDRYALSIGSNNNGNEASQEVGFSLKDQTSWNEIDIDLDYYGVDLSNVSQIALFGVYPEGIAAGQKIYITDFMIYDTGIVGNEKPSSDDKFVFKSSTDEHVDIIVDGDDCAHNGNITINDWSTGTILGDTEYNGSNCWALTKTTGWGAVLALMGDIYGDVLTYDIDLTKYQTVNFKIAAVGSFTEYFIKFIAGPEFGIQLNLTEDWKDVSINLNEIPLNLLNLKQIAIYGAGGNAGDRVYITDLNISK
;
A
#
# COMPACT_ATOMS: atom_id res chain seq x y z
N MET A 1 -15.29 -3.40 -34.93
CA MET A 1 -13.96 -3.81 -35.44
C MET A 1 -13.45 -2.90 -36.57
N ILE A 2 -14.05 -2.91 -37.76
CA ILE A 2 -13.59 -2.13 -38.93
C ILE A 2 -13.42 -0.63 -38.60
N GLU A 3 -14.41 -0.02 -37.93
CA GLU A 3 -14.34 1.40 -37.54
C GLU A 3 -13.19 1.69 -36.56
N ALA A 4 -12.99 0.84 -35.55
CA ALA A 4 -11.88 0.97 -34.59
C ALA A 4 -10.51 0.86 -35.29
N ILE A 5 -10.35 -0.08 -36.21
CA ILE A 5 -9.14 -0.22 -37.04
C ILE A 5 -8.92 1.04 -37.87
N SER A 6 -9.98 1.63 -38.45
CA SER A 6 -9.88 2.86 -39.24
C SER A 6 -9.44 4.06 -38.39
N THR A 7 -10.00 4.22 -37.19
CA THR A 7 -9.63 5.28 -36.24
C THR A 7 -8.18 5.12 -35.80
N ALA A 8 -7.77 3.90 -35.43
CA ALA A 8 -6.41 3.62 -35.00
C ALA A 8 -5.39 3.86 -36.12
N ASN A 9 -5.69 3.45 -37.36
CA ASN A 9 -4.85 3.76 -38.52
C ASN A 9 -4.76 5.27 -38.78
N THR A 10 -5.86 6.01 -38.59
CA THR A 10 -5.84 7.46 -38.78
C THR A 10 -4.91 8.09 -37.75
N LEU A 11 -5.08 7.75 -36.47
CA LEU A 11 -4.26 8.25 -35.37
C LEU A 11 -2.76 7.97 -35.61
N LEU A 12 -2.38 6.72 -35.91
CA LEU A 12 -1.00 6.35 -36.20
C LEU A 12 -0.41 7.14 -37.39
N ASN A 13 -1.20 7.38 -38.43
CA ASN A 13 -0.73 8.11 -39.62
C ASN A 13 -0.65 9.62 -39.42
N THR A 14 -1.42 10.19 -38.48
CA THR A 14 -1.39 11.63 -38.19
C THR A 14 -0.34 12.01 -37.14
N THR A 15 0.05 11.08 -36.26
CA THR A 15 1.07 11.31 -35.23
C THR A 15 2.47 11.13 -35.82
N VAL A 16 3.35 12.12 -35.62
CA VAL A 16 4.72 12.09 -36.14
C VAL A 16 5.62 11.31 -35.19
N VAL A 17 6.49 10.45 -35.69
CA VAL A 17 7.49 9.75 -34.87
C VAL A 17 8.67 10.67 -34.57
N GLY A 18 9.05 10.78 -33.31
CA GLY A 18 10.18 11.59 -32.84
C GLY A 18 10.08 11.92 -31.35
N ASN A 19 10.90 12.87 -30.91
CA ASN A 19 11.08 13.21 -29.48
C ASN A 19 10.63 14.63 -29.12
N ALA A 20 9.88 15.31 -29.99
CA ALA A 20 9.38 16.68 -29.76
C ALA A 20 7.89 16.69 -29.44
N ASP A 21 7.37 17.84 -29.03
CA ASP A 21 5.94 18.08 -28.81
C ASP A 21 5.07 17.63 -30.00
N GLY A 22 3.95 16.98 -29.69
CA GLY A 22 3.04 16.32 -30.62
C GLY A 22 3.58 15.07 -31.30
N GLN A 23 4.75 14.56 -30.90
CA GLN A 23 5.39 13.37 -31.47
C GLN A 23 5.31 12.15 -30.55
N VAL A 24 5.60 10.97 -31.08
CA VAL A 24 5.59 9.70 -30.34
C VAL A 24 6.88 8.93 -30.60
N SER A 25 7.33 8.13 -29.63
CA SER A 25 8.54 7.33 -29.81
C SER A 25 8.38 6.27 -30.92
N GLU A 26 9.50 5.86 -31.53
CA GLU A 26 9.48 4.80 -32.55
C GLU A 26 9.00 3.46 -31.98
N ALA A 27 9.31 3.19 -30.71
CA ALA A 27 8.88 1.98 -30.02
C ALA A 27 7.35 1.95 -29.84
N ASP A 28 6.76 3.04 -29.37
CA ASP A 28 5.31 3.12 -29.12
C ASP A 28 4.50 3.13 -30.41
N ALA A 29 5.00 3.81 -31.45
CA ALA A 29 4.43 3.72 -32.80
C ALA A 29 4.47 2.30 -33.36
N THR A 30 5.56 1.57 -33.13
CA THR A 30 5.70 0.17 -33.55
C THR A 30 4.74 -0.73 -32.79
N THR A 31 4.64 -0.57 -31.46
CA THR A 31 3.70 -1.33 -30.62
C THR A 31 2.25 -1.10 -31.06
N PHE A 32 1.87 0.16 -31.33
CA PHE A 32 0.52 0.48 -31.79
C PHE A 32 0.24 -0.09 -33.20
N ALA A 33 1.20 0.00 -34.12
CA ALA A 33 1.10 -0.61 -35.44
C ALA A 33 0.92 -2.14 -35.39
N ASN A 34 1.59 -2.81 -34.44
CA ASN A 34 1.46 -4.24 -34.23
C ASN A 34 0.05 -4.61 -33.73
N ALA A 35 -0.51 -3.83 -32.79
CA ALA A 35 -1.88 -4.04 -32.32
C ALA A 35 -2.92 -3.84 -33.43
N ILE A 36 -2.74 -2.82 -34.28
CA ILE A 36 -3.57 -2.61 -35.48
C ILE A 36 -3.48 -3.82 -36.42
N THR A 37 -2.27 -4.33 -36.65
CA THR A 37 -2.03 -5.50 -37.52
C THR A 37 -2.71 -6.77 -36.97
N ALA A 38 -2.63 -6.99 -35.66
CA ALA A 38 -3.28 -8.13 -35.00
C ALA A 38 -4.81 -8.04 -35.12
N ALA A 39 -5.39 -6.86 -34.91
CA ALA A 39 -6.84 -6.65 -35.07
C ALA A 39 -7.28 -6.82 -36.54
N GLN A 40 -6.47 -6.39 -37.51
CA GLN A 40 -6.71 -6.63 -38.93
C GLN A 40 -6.67 -8.12 -39.28
N ALA A 41 -5.75 -8.89 -38.69
CA ALA A 41 -5.66 -10.33 -38.92
C ALA A 41 -6.95 -11.06 -38.47
N VAL A 42 -7.49 -10.70 -37.31
CA VAL A 42 -8.78 -11.23 -36.83
C VAL A 42 -9.93 -10.78 -37.74
N ASN A 43 -9.97 -9.50 -38.14
CA ASN A 43 -11.01 -8.97 -39.01
C ASN A 43 -11.04 -9.62 -40.41
N ASN A 44 -9.89 -10.13 -40.89
CA ASN A 44 -9.75 -10.77 -42.20
C ASN A 44 -9.94 -12.30 -42.15
N LYS A 45 -10.16 -12.88 -40.98
CA LYS A 45 -10.37 -14.31 -40.80
C LYS A 45 -11.83 -14.66 -41.09
N ASP A 46 -12.07 -15.48 -42.12
CA ASP A 46 -13.41 -15.84 -42.61
C ASP A 46 -14.27 -16.57 -41.56
N ASP A 47 -13.63 -17.23 -40.58
CA ASP A 47 -14.24 -18.00 -39.51
C ASP A 47 -13.93 -17.43 -38.11
N ALA A 48 -13.65 -16.13 -38.00
CA ALA A 48 -13.43 -15.48 -36.71
C ALA A 48 -14.62 -15.65 -35.78
N THR A 49 -14.37 -16.08 -34.53
CA THR A 49 -15.42 -16.16 -33.51
C THR A 49 -15.74 -14.78 -32.93
N GLN A 50 -16.90 -14.63 -32.30
CA GLN A 50 -17.26 -13.37 -31.64
C GLN A 50 -16.29 -13.03 -30.50
N ASP A 51 -15.76 -14.04 -29.81
CA ASP A 51 -14.78 -13.87 -28.73
C ASP A 51 -13.43 -13.39 -29.27
N GLU A 52 -12.98 -13.93 -30.41
CA GLU A 52 -11.78 -13.43 -31.10
C GLU A 52 -11.95 -11.96 -31.51
N ILE A 53 -13.13 -11.59 -32.02
CA ILE A 53 -13.46 -10.21 -32.39
C ILE A 53 -13.47 -9.29 -31.16
N ASN A 54 -14.08 -9.71 -30.05
CA ASN A 54 -14.15 -8.93 -28.82
C ASN A 54 -12.77 -8.74 -28.19
N ALA A 55 -11.97 -9.81 -28.10
CA ALA A 55 -10.61 -9.77 -27.57
C ALA A 55 -9.72 -8.82 -28.39
N ALA A 56 -9.75 -8.92 -29.72
CA ALA A 56 -8.96 -8.05 -30.58
C ALA A 56 -9.47 -6.60 -30.58
N LEU A 57 -10.77 -6.35 -30.39
CA LEU A 57 -11.31 -5.00 -30.22
C LEU A 57 -10.86 -4.38 -28.88
N SER A 58 -10.88 -5.16 -27.80
CA SER A 58 -10.39 -4.74 -26.49
C SER A 58 -8.90 -4.39 -26.56
N ALA A 59 -8.07 -5.29 -27.09
CA ALA A 59 -6.63 -5.07 -27.26
C ALA A 59 -6.30 -3.83 -28.11
N LEU A 60 -7.03 -3.62 -29.22
CA LEU A 60 -6.85 -2.43 -30.06
C LEU A 60 -7.26 -1.14 -29.34
N THR A 61 -8.31 -1.19 -28.53
CA THR A 61 -8.79 -0.04 -27.74
C THR A 61 -7.76 0.34 -26.68
N THR A 62 -7.21 -0.64 -25.95
CA THR A 62 -6.13 -0.43 -24.98
C THR A 62 -4.90 0.17 -25.65
N ALA A 63 -4.44 -0.43 -26.76
CA ALA A 63 -3.29 0.08 -27.50
C ALA A 63 -3.51 1.52 -28.04
N THR A 64 -4.74 1.87 -28.42
CA THR A 64 -5.09 3.24 -28.84
C THR A 64 -4.91 4.23 -27.69
N LYS A 65 -5.39 3.90 -26.49
CA LYS A 65 -5.22 4.75 -25.30
C LYS A 65 -3.75 4.91 -24.93
N SER A 66 -2.99 3.81 -24.90
CA SER A 66 -1.54 3.85 -24.62
C SER A 66 -0.78 4.69 -25.63
N PHE A 67 -1.13 4.58 -26.92
CA PHE A 67 -0.50 5.41 -27.96
C PHE A 67 -0.84 6.89 -27.82
N GLN A 68 -2.07 7.25 -27.43
CA GLN A 68 -2.45 8.64 -27.16
C GLN A 68 -1.69 9.22 -25.96
N ALA A 69 -1.54 8.44 -24.90
CA ALA A 69 -0.77 8.83 -23.72
C ALA A 69 0.74 8.95 -24.00
N ALA A 70 1.25 8.21 -24.99
CA ALA A 70 2.64 8.27 -25.41
C ALA A 70 2.97 9.47 -26.33
N ILE A 71 1.97 10.28 -26.72
CA ILE A 71 2.22 11.52 -27.46
C ILE A 71 2.84 12.53 -26.50
N ILE A 72 4.05 12.98 -26.84
CA ILE A 72 4.82 13.98 -26.10
C ILE A 72 4.06 15.30 -26.19
N VAL A 73 3.80 15.94 -25.06
CA VAL A 73 3.23 17.30 -24.96
C VAL A 73 4.25 18.19 -24.26
N GLU A 74 4.47 19.40 -24.76
CA GLU A 74 5.31 20.41 -24.11
C GLU A 74 4.72 20.80 -22.75
N GLU A 75 5.50 20.70 -21.67
CA GLU A 75 5.11 21.17 -20.34
C GLU A 75 5.09 22.71 -20.34
N GLU A 76 3.91 23.32 -20.26
CA GLU A 76 3.84 24.74 -19.92
C GLU A 76 4.14 24.90 -18.44
N VAL A 77 5.21 25.65 -18.14
CA VAL A 77 5.64 25.96 -16.78
C VAL A 77 5.32 27.43 -16.49
N PHE A 78 4.48 27.67 -15.50
CA PHE A 78 4.22 28.99 -14.95
C PHE A 78 5.16 29.25 -13.77
N ILE A 79 6.06 30.22 -13.91
CA ILE A 79 7.17 30.47 -12.98
C ILE A 79 6.80 31.62 -12.05
N ILE A 80 6.68 31.35 -10.75
CA ILE A 80 6.40 32.36 -9.74
C ILE A 80 7.70 32.89 -9.14
N ILE A 81 8.60 31.99 -8.71
CA ILE A 81 9.93 32.33 -8.17
C ILE A 81 10.96 31.38 -8.78
N SER A 82 12.14 31.89 -9.15
CA SER A 82 13.28 31.06 -9.55
C SER A 82 14.55 31.46 -8.81
N SER A 83 15.38 30.47 -8.48
CA SER A 83 16.73 30.70 -7.93
C SER A 83 17.71 31.19 -9.00
N ASP A 84 17.43 30.94 -10.28
CA ASP A 84 18.21 31.44 -11.41
C ASP A 84 17.73 32.83 -11.82
N LEU A 85 18.58 33.84 -11.58
CA LEU A 85 18.30 35.24 -11.90
C LEU A 85 18.17 35.52 -13.41
N ASN A 86 18.50 34.56 -14.28
CA ASN A 86 18.29 34.67 -15.72
C ASN A 86 16.88 34.23 -16.16
N ILE A 87 16.14 33.56 -15.28
CA ILE A 87 14.76 33.14 -15.51
C ILE A 87 13.83 34.23 -14.97
N GLN A 88 12.97 34.76 -15.83
CA GLN A 88 12.00 35.77 -15.44
C GLN A 88 10.77 35.09 -14.83
N SER A 89 10.20 35.69 -13.77
CA SER A 89 8.89 35.29 -13.24
C SER A 89 7.79 35.66 -14.24
N ASP A 90 6.80 34.79 -14.38
CA ASP A 90 5.55 35.04 -15.11
C ASP A 90 4.59 35.92 -14.30
N VAL A 91 4.88 36.11 -13.00
CA VAL A 91 4.16 37.08 -12.16
C VAL A 91 4.85 38.43 -12.24
N ASP A 92 4.09 39.49 -12.52
CA ASP A 92 4.58 40.87 -12.46
C ASP A 92 4.84 41.30 -10.99
N ILE A 93 6.07 41.09 -10.52
CA ILE A 93 6.49 41.43 -9.15
C ILE A 93 6.76 42.94 -9.02
N THR A 94 5.94 43.64 -8.24
CA THR A 94 6.07 45.05 -7.83
C THR A 94 5.77 45.18 -6.33
N ASP A 95 6.14 46.29 -5.70
CA ASP A 95 5.87 46.54 -4.25
C ASP A 95 4.38 46.43 -3.87
N SER A 96 3.45 46.53 -4.83
CA SER A 96 2.01 46.33 -4.58
C SER A 96 1.54 44.89 -4.79
N THR A 97 2.26 44.07 -5.54
CA THR A 97 1.85 42.70 -5.90
C THR A 97 2.35 41.63 -4.95
N VAL A 98 3.27 41.97 -4.05
CA VAL A 98 3.68 41.07 -2.97
C VAL A 98 3.20 41.63 -1.65
N GLY A 99 2.38 40.84 -0.98
CA GLY A 99 1.76 41.22 0.27
C GLY A 99 1.76 40.08 1.27
N GLU A 100 1.49 40.46 2.50
CA GLU A 100 1.09 39.54 3.55
C GLU A 100 -0.44 39.56 3.67
N TRP A 101 -1.07 38.42 3.95
CA TRP A 101 -2.48 38.39 4.37
C TRP A 101 -2.66 38.93 5.80
N SER A 102 -2.09 40.10 6.10
CA SER A 102 -2.15 40.79 7.39
C SER A 102 -1.52 40.00 8.56
N THR A 103 -0.41 39.29 8.34
CA THR A 103 0.26 38.47 9.38
C THR A 103 1.45 39.15 10.08
N GLY A 104 1.94 40.28 9.60
CA GLY A 104 3.15 40.95 10.07
C GLY A 104 4.47 40.39 9.50
N THR A 105 4.43 39.41 8.59
CA THR A 105 5.58 38.79 7.90
C THR A 105 6.52 39.83 7.29
N GLN A 106 7.80 39.73 7.64
CA GLN A 106 8.87 40.49 6.98
C GLN A 106 9.38 39.69 5.77
N ILE A 107 9.27 40.28 4.59
CA ILE A 107 9.68 39.67 3.32
C ILE A 107 10.97 40.34 2.84
N ASN A 108 12.00 39.53 2.58
CA ASN A 108 13.23 39.94 1.92
C ASN A 108 13.36 39.15 0.60
N PRO A 109 13.02 39.76 -0.55
CA PRO A 109 13.03 39.08 -1.86
C PRO A 109 14.45 38.84 -2.42
N ASP A 110 15.45 39.55 -1.89
CA ASP A 110 16.86 39.45 -2.30
C ASP A 110 17.68 38.57 -1.34
N GLY A 111 17.04 37.56 -0.76
CA GLY A 111 17.67 36.61 0.16
C GLY A 111 18.66 35.70 -0.55
N THR A 112 19.61 35.17 0.22
CA THR A 112 20.45 34.06 -0.21
C THR A 112 20.53 33.07 0.93
N TYR A 113 20.16 31.83 0.66
CA TYR A 113 20.21 30.76 1.64
C TYR A 113 20.84 29.50 1.02
N ASP A 114 21.86 28.99 1.70
CA ASP A 114 22.64 27.83 1.27
C ASP A 114 23.07 27.86 -0.22
N GLY A 115 23.50 29.03 -0.69
CA GLY A 115 23.99 29.24 -2.05
C GLY A 115 22.93 29.42 -3.14
N LYS A 116 21.62 29.30 -2.84
CA LYS A 116 20.53 29.65 -3.77
C LYS A 116 20.02 31.07 -3.48
N ASN A 117 19.65 31.80 -4.54
CA ASN A 117 18.84 33.02 -4.39
C ASN A 117 17.44 32.61 -3.97
N CYS A 118 16.84 33.35 -3.03
CA CYS A 118 15.55 32.98 -2.47
C CYS A 118 14.83 34.16 -1.86
N TRP A 119 13.53 33.98 -1.61
CA TRP A 119 12.73 34.88 -0.82
C TRP A 119 12.78 34.44 0.65
N GLU A 120 13.32 35.30 1.51
CA GLU A 120 13.36 35.06 2.96
C GLU A 120 12.15 35.70 3.64
N LEU A 121 11.40 34.90 4.39
CA LEU A 121 10.21 35.29 5.12
C LEU A 121 10.48 35.13 6.61
N THR A 122 10.34 36.20 7.40
CA THR A 122 10.48 36.15 8.85
C THR A 122 9.13 36.35 9.54
N SER A 123 8.73 35.39 10.37
CA SER A 123 7.52 35.45 11.17
C SER A 123 7.56 36.65 12.11
N ASN A 124 6.46 37.39 12.25
CA ASN A 124 6.40 38.56 13.14
C ASN A 124 5.00 38.80 13.76
N GLY A 125 4.02 37.97 13.45
CA GLY A 125 2.71 37.97 14.09
C GLY A 125 2.32 36.60 14.61
N SER A 126 1.13 36.52 15.21
CA SER A 126 0.65 35.35 15.94
C SER A 126 -0.05 34.30 15.08
N TRP A 127 -0.18 34.51 13.76
CA TRP A 127 -0.97 33.67 12.86
C TRP A 127 -0.14 32.77 11.94
N GLY A 128 1.14 33.09 11.70
CA GLY A 128 1.93 32.42 10.67
C GLY A 128 2.87 33.35 9.92
N THR A 129 3.62 32.75 9.00
CA THR A 129 4.42 33.42 7.98
C THR A 129 3.74 33.22 6.64
N VAL A 130 3.50 34.31 5.91
CA VAL A 130 2.77 34.28 4.63
C VAL A 130 3.50 35.09 3.58
N LEU A 131 3.75 34.47 2.42
CA LEU A 131 4.14 35.13 1.18
C LEU A 131 2.97 35.01 0.21
N ALA A 132 2.27 36.12 -0.06
CA ALA A 132 1.18 36.14 -1.02
C ALA A 132 1.53 36.99 -2.24
N PHE A 133 1.25 36.46 -3.42
CA PHE A 133 1.27 37.15 -4.69
C PHE A 133 -0.17 37.59 -5.00
N GLN A 134 -0.39 38.90 -5.06
CA GLN A 134 -1.66 39.57 -5.27
C GLN A 134 -1.56 40.52 -6.48
N ASP A 135 -2.69 40.82 -7.14
CA ASP A 135 -2.76 41.81 -8.22
C ASP A 135 -1.77 41.54 -9.39
N GLY A 136 -1.97 40.46 -10.14
CA GLY A 136 -1.09 40.12 -11.28
C GLY A 136 -1.24 38.69 -11.78
N ILE A 137 -1.93 37.86 -11.00
CA ILE A 137 -2.37 36.52 -11.35
C ILE A 137 -3.88 36.65 -11.55
N ASP A 138 -4.35 36.86 -12.79
CA ASP A 138 -5.79 36.85 -13.15
C ASP A 138 -5.94 36.05 -14.45
N GLU A 139 -5.46 34.81 -14.39
CA GLU A 139 -5.43 33.86 -15.50
C GLU A 139 -6.15 32.57 -15.08
N ASP A 140 -6.51 31.75 -16.06
CA ASP A 140 -7.14 30.45 -15.80
C ASP A 140 -6.05 29.41 -15.53
N PHE A 141 -6.09 28.79 -14.35
CA PHE A 141 -5.13 27.77 -13.96
C PHE A 141 -5.71 26.35 -14.02
N SER A 142 -6.82 26.15 -14.76
CA SER A 142 -7.45 24.83 -14.93
C SER A 142 -6.53 23.77 -15.51
N ASP A 143 -5.54 24.19 -16.31
CA ASP A 143 -4.68 23.31 -17.08
C ASP A 143 -3.41 22.91 -16.30
N TYR A 144 -3.10 23.59 -15.19
CA TYR A 144 -2.00 23.25 -14.30
C TYR A 144 -2.43 22.17 -13.31
N SER A 145 -1.65 21.09 -13.26
CA SER A 145 -1.93 19.94 -12.41
C SER A 145 -0.85 19.66 -11.38
N ASN A 146 0.29 20.34 -11.47
CA ASN A 146 1.40 20.15 -10.54
C ASN A 146 1.96 21.49 -10.06
N LEU A 147 2.37 21.54 -8.79
CA LEU A 147 3.05 22.63 -8.14
C LEU A 147 4.42 22.15 -7.69
N LYS A 148 5.49 22.86 -8.04
CA LYS A 148 6.84 22.64 -7.49
C LYS A 148 7.30 23.83 -6.68
N ILE A 149 7.97 23.59 -5.56
CA ILE A 149 8.50 24.63 -4.68
C ILE A 149 9.67 24.12 -3.86
N SER A 150 10.78 24.86 -3.82
CA SER A 150 11.90 24.59 -2.90
C SER A 150 11.74 25.41 -1.63
N VAL A 151 11.72 24.74 -0.47
CA VAL A 151 11.56 25.37 0.84
C VAL A 151 12.70 25.00 1.77
N ALA A 152 13.25 25.98 2.50
CA ALA A 152 14.07 25.74 3.68
C ALA A 152 13.47 26.50 4.87
N THR A 153 13.72 26.04 6.09
CA THR A 153 13.14 26.63 7.31
C THR A 153 14.11 26.55 8.48
N ASN A 154 13.91 27.35 9.53
CA ASN A 154 14.64 27.19 10.80
C ASN A 154 13.73 26.73 11.96
N GLY A 155 12.52 26.28 11.62
CA GLY A 155 11.60 25.64 12.54
C GLY A 155 10.64 26.59 13.26
N GLY A 156 9.70 25.98 13.99
CA GLY A 156 8.68 26.63 14.81
C GLY A 156 7.30 26.70 14.15
N TYR A 157 7.11 26.08 12.99
CA TYR A 157 5.83 26.05 12.28
C TYR A 157 5.08 24.74 12.54
N SER A 158 3.75 24.80 12.54
CA SER A 158 2.89 23.63 12.73
C SER A 158 2.53 22.92 11.42
N ASP A 159 2.53 23.67 10.32
CA ASP A 159 2.03 23.23 9.02
C ASP A 159 2.56 24.15 7.91
N TYR A 160 2.64 23.61 6.70
CA TYR A 160 3.01 24.32 5.49
C TYR A 160 1.99 24.03 4.40
N LYS A 161 1.61 25.05 3.62
CA LYS A 161 0.64 24.90 2.53
C LYS A 161 0.78 25.99 1.48
N VAL A 162 0.25 25.72 0.29
CA VAL A 162 -0.02 26.73 -0.73
C VAL A 162 -1.51 26.94 -0.86
N ALA A 163 -1.96 28.19 -0.82
CA ALA A 163 -3.35 28.57 -0.96
C ALA A 163 -3.57 29.33 -2.27
N PHE A 164 -4.56 28.90 -3.04
CA PHE A 164 -5.05 29.55 -4.25
C PHE A 164 -6.40 30.18 -3.97
N VAL A 165 -6.52 31.48 -4.26
CA VAL A 165 -7.76 32.24 -4.04
C VAL A 165 -8.47 32.41 -5.37
N PRO A 166 -9.68 31.86 -5.54
CA PRO A 166 -10.41 32.00 -6.79
C PRO A 166 -10.90 33.44 -7.03
N THR A 167 -11.00 33.84 -8.30
CA THR A 167 -11.55 35.15 -8.70
C THR A 167 -13.04 35.27 -8.32
N SER A 168 -13.77 34.16 -8.29
CA SER A 168 -15.16 34.06 -7.82
C SER A 168 -15.39 32.84 -6.93
N GLY A 169 -16.08 33.02 -5.80
CA GLY A 169 -16.31 31.97 -4.79
C GLY A 169 -15.81 32.39 -3.40
N SER A 170 -16.24 31.68 -2.36
CA SER A 170 -15.98 32.06 -0.96
C SER A 170 -14.81 31.29 -0.31
N THR A 171 -14.30 30.23 -0.93
CA THR A 171 -13.40 29.27 -0.28
C THR A 171 -12.08 29.18 -1.04
N ASN A 172 -10.97 29.34 -0.32
CA ASN A 172 -9.62 29.13 -0.86
C ASN A 172 -9.39 27.64 -1.12
N LYS A 173 -8.60 27.32 -2.15
CA LYS A 173 -8.07 25.97 -2.38
C LYS A 173 -6.71 25.87 -1.72
N GLU A 174 -6.57 25.01 -0.73
CA GLU A 174 -5.33 24.86 0.03
C GLU A 174 -4.73 23.48 -0.23
N PHE A 175 -3.44 23.45 -0.56
CA PHE A 175 -2.67 22.24 -0.82
C PHE A 175 -1.56 22.16 0.22
N PRO A 176 -1.57 21.16 1.11
CA PRO A 176 -0.50 20.95 2.08
C PRO A 176 0.85 20.73 1.39
N LEU A 177 1.91 21.32 1.94
CA LEU A 177 3.28 21.03 1.53
C LEU A 177 3.91 20.10 2.58
N PRO A 178 4.46 18.93 2.20
CA PRO A 178 5.11 18.00 3.11
C PRO A 178 6.51 18.49 3.54
N VAL A 179 6.60 19.70 4.09
CA VAL A 179 7.84 20.28 4.59
C VAL A 179 8.13 19.74 5.99
N ASN A 180 9.32 19.17 6.18
CA ASN A 180 9.82 18.80 7.49
C ASN A 180 10.42 20.03 8.19
N ASP A 181 9.72 20.52 9.22
CA ASP A 181 10.09 21.72 9.98
C ASP A 181 11.44 21.62 10.70
N ALA A 182 11.95 20.40 10.92
CA ALA A 182 13.25 20.16 11.54
C ALA A 182 14.43 20.24 10.56
N ILE A 183 14.17 20.16 9.25
CA ILE A 183 15.21 20.20 8.22
C ILE A 183 15.49 21.65 7.84
N THR A 184 16.74 22.07 8.06
CA THR A 184 17.18 23.43 7.78
C THR A 184 17.79 23.63 6.39
N SER A 185 18.07 22.55 5.66
CA SER A 185 18.47 22.59 4.25
C SER A 185 17.26 22.70 3.32
N TRP A 186 17.51 22.92 2.03
CA TRP A 186 16.48 22.92 1.00
C TRP A 186 15.76 21.58 0.91
N GLN A 187 14.43 21.66 0.77
CA GLN A 187 13.51 20.57 0.52
C GLN A 187 12.76 20.90 -0.77
N ASP A 188 12.95 20.10 -1.80
CA ASP A 188 12.29 20.28 -3.10
C ASP A 188 10.96 19.53 -3.08
N ILE A 189 9.87 20.27 -3.16
CA ILE A 189 8.51 19.77 -2.96
C ILE A 189 7.76 19.80 -4.30
N SER A 190 7.05 18.72 -4.62
CA SER A 190 6.10 18.65 -5.73
C SER A 190 4.74 18.16 -5.23
N VAL A 191 3.68 18.89 -5.52
CA VAL A 191 2.31 18.60 -5.06
C VAL A 191 1.35 18.71 -6.24
N GLU A 192 0.51 17.69 -6.41
CA GLU A 192 -0.58 17.76 -7.38
C GLU A 192 -1.64 18.77 -6.94
N ILE A 193 -2.07 19.58 -7.90
CA ILE A 193 -3.08 20.62 -7.73
C ILE A 193 -4.22 20.34 -8.68
N SER A 194 -5.46 20.50 -8.21
CA SER A 194 -6.63 20.27 -9.04
C SER A 194 -7.80 21.14 -8.60
N GLY A 195 -8.79 21.29 -9.49
CA GLY A 195 -9.94 22.15 -9.24
C GLY A 195 -9.57 23.62 -9.10
N LEU A 196 -8.46 24.02 -9.73
CA LEU A 196 -8.12 25.40 -10.00
C LEU A 196 -8.93 25.90 -11.19
N ASN A 197 -9.24 27.19 -11.17
CA ASN A 197 -9.92 27.90 -12.24
C ASN A 197 -9.21 29.26 -12.38
N ALA A 198 -9.93 30.31 -12.80
CA ALA A 198 -9.49 31.69 -12.59
C ALA A 198 -9.17 31.96 -11.11
N ILE A 199 -7.90 32.22 -10.82
CA ILE A 199 -7.39 32.60 -9.50
C ILE A 199 -6.93 34.06 -9.52
N LYS A 200 -7.05 34.72 -8.38
CA LYS A 200 -6.63 36.12 -8.19
C LYS A 200 -5.40 36.27 -7.30
N GLN A 201 -5.08 35.25 -6.51
CA GLN A 201 -3.97 35.25 -5.55
C GLN A 201 -3.44 33.84 -5.31
N ILE A 202 -2.14 33.73 -5.08
CA ILE A 202 -1.45 32.51 -4.63
C ILE A 202 -0.62 32.85 -3.40
N ALA A 203 -0.64 32.01 -2.36
CA ALA A 203 0.10 32.25 -1.13
C ALA A 203 0.80 31.00 -0.61
N VAL A 204 2.08 31.15 -0.25
CA VAL A 204 2.82 30.16 0.55
C VAL A 204 2.64 30.51 2.02
N ILE A 205 2.23 29.54 2.82
CA ILE A 205 1.84 29.72 4.23
C ILE A 205 2.59 28.73 5.10
N GLY A 206 3.26 29.22 6.14
CA GLY A 206 3.66 28.41 7.29
C GLY A 206 2.85 28.82 8.52
N GLY A 207 2.01 27.93 9.04
CA GLY A 207 1.19 28.21 10.21
C GLY A 207 2.00 28.20 11.50
N GLY A 208 1.67 29.11 12.43
CA GLY A 208 2.42 29.28 13.68
C GLY A 208 3.69 30.11 13.53
N GLY A 209 4.84 29.59 13.97
CA GLY A 209 6.11 30.31 13.98
C GLY A 209 6.32 31.15 15.25
N ASN A 210 7.58 31.21 15.70
CA ASN A 210 8.00 32.11 16.76
C ASN A 210 8.30 33.49 16.17
N ALA A 211 7.52 34.50 16.59
CA ALA A 211 7.67 35.87 16.11
C ALA A 211 9.11 36.41 16.29
N GLY A 212 9.67 36.94 15.23
CA GLY A 212 11.01 37.50 15.12
C GLY A 212 12.14 36.49 14.92
N THR A 213 11.87 35.18 15.02
CA THR A 213 12.91 34.14 14.95
C THR A 213 12.66 33.07 13.89
N SER A 214 11.41 32.64 13.71
CA SER A 214 11.08 31.61 12.72
C SER A 214 11.13 32.19 11.31
N LYS A 215 11.74 31.45 10.38
CA LYS A 215 11.98 31.86 9.00
C LYS A 215 11.63 30.76 8.01
N ILE A 216 11.12 31.16 6.85
CA ILE A 216 10.91 30.31 5.67
C ILE A 216 11.70 30.93 4.53
N TYR A 217 12.49 30.13 3.82
CA TYR A 217 13.16 30.50 2.59
C TYR A 217 12.46 29.77 1.45
N VAL A 218 12.08 30.49 0.41
CA VAL A 218 11.33 29.94 -0.73
C VAL A 218 12.04 30.27 -2.03
N THR A 219 12.18 29.29 -2.91
CA THR A 219 12.63 29.48 -4.30
C THR A 219 12.04 28.41 -5.21
N ASP A 220 12.28 28.53 -6.51
CA ASP A 220 11.90 27.53 -7.53
C ASP A 220 10.41 27.15 -7.43
N PHE A 221 9.57 28.18 -7.22
CA PHE A 221 8.12 28.03 -7.11
C PHE A 221 7.49 28.12 -8.51
N THR A 222 7.01 27.00 -9.03
CA THR A 222 6.41 26.88 -10.36
C THR A 222 5.11 26.07 -10.34
N LEU A 223 4.30 26.25 -11.37
CA LEU A 223 3.14 25.39 -11.69
C LEU A 223 3.36 24.79 -13.07
N GLU A 224 2.95 23.54 -13.27
CA GLU A 224 3.20 22.81 -14.53
C GLU A 224 1.89 22.20 -15.06
N THR A 225 1.65 22.34 -16.37
CA THR A 225 0.52 21.69 -17.06
C THR A 225 0.81 20.20 -17.25
N GLY A 226 -0.12 19.34 -16.84
CA GLY A 226 0.07 17.90 -16.95
C GLY A 226 -0.12 17.40 -18.38
N ASN A 227 0.92 16.76 -18.94
CA ASN A 227 0.67 15.63 -19.82
C ASN A 227 0.38 14.40 -18.94
N SER A 228 -0.64 13.62 -19.26
CA SER A 228 -0.84 12.26 -18.72
C SER A 228 0.22 11.27 -19.23
N GLY A 229 1.49 11.66 -19.25
CA GLY A 229 2.62 10.76 -19.36
C GLY A 229 3.02 10.36 -17.95
N THR A 230 2.54 9.19 -17.49
CA THR A 230 2.96 8.50 -16.25
C THR A 230 3.43 9.44 -15.14
N VAL A 231 2.50 9.86 -14.26
CA VAL A 231 2.88 10.31 -12.92
C VAL A 231 3.78 9.22 -12.37
N THR A 232 5.10 9.47 -12.32
CA THR A 232 6.07 8.60 -11.66
C THR A 232 6.64 9.44 -10.54
N GLN A 233 5.84 9.67 -9.49
CA GLN A 233 6.38 10.23 -8.25
C GLN A 233 7.18 9.12 -7.57
N LYS A 234 8.33 9.46 -7.01
CA LYS A 234 9.17 8.54 -6.26
C LYS A 234 9.53 9.17 -4.93
N PHE A 235 9.35 8.40 -3.86
CA PHE A 235 9.98 8.63 -2.58
C PHE A 235 11.15 7.64 -2.46
N VAL A 236 12.37 8.13 -2.61
CA VAL A 236 13.60 7.33 -2.68
C VAL A 236 14.19 7.16 -1.29
N ILE A 237 14.15 5.94 -0.77
CA ILE A 237 14.78 5.58 0.50
C ILE A 237 16.26 5.26 0.27
N ILE A 238 16.57 4.36 -0.67
CA ILE A 238 17.95 3.96 -1.00
C ILE A 238 18.17 4.09 -2.51
N PRO A 239 18.98 5.06 -2.98
CA PRO A 239 19.33 5.19 -4.39
C PRO A 239 20.44 4.21 -4.80
N SER A 240 20.42 3.73 -6.05
CA SER A 240 21.54 2.98 -6.64
C SER A 240 22.59 3.86 -7.33
N ASP A 241 22.20 5.04 -7.81
CA ASP A 241 23.06 6.00 -8.49
C ASP A 241 23.56 7.08 -7.51
N ALA A 242 24.86 7.41 -7.58
CA ALA A 242 25.51 8.37 -6.69
C ALA A 242 25.00 9.82 -6.82
N ASN A 243 24.31 10.16 -7.91
CA ASN A 243 23.75 11.48 -8.18
C ASN A 243 22.29 11.61 -7.72
N THR A 244 21.63 10.50 -7.36
CA THR A 244 20.28 10.52 -6.81
C THR A 244 20.38 10.65 -5.30
N GLN A 245 19.71 11.64 -4.72
CA GLN A 245 19.64 11.79 -3.27
C GLN A 245 18.53 10.93 -2.68
N SER A 246 18.71 10.51 -1.43
CA SER A 246 17.65 9.90 -0.64
C SER A 246 16.73 11.00 -0.09
N ASP A 247 15.43 10.74 -0.11
CA ASP A 247 14.41 11.58 0.55
C ASP A 247 14.42 11.38 2.08
N VAL A 248 15.14 10.36 2.57
CA VAL A 248 15.29 10.08 4.00
C VAL A 248 16.53 10.78 4.55
N ALA A 249 16.32 11.65 5.53
CA ALA A 249 17.40 12.29 6.27
C ALA A 249 18.00 11.30 7.29
N PHE A 250 19.10 10.62 6.93
CA PHE A 250 19.78 9.70 7.83
C PHE A 250 20.41 10.41 9.03
N SER A 251 19.91 10.10 10.22
CA SER A 251 20.49 10.45 11.52
C SER A 251 20.81 9.20 12.33
N ASN A 252 21.49 9.36 13.48
CA ASN A 252 21.88 8.23 14.35
C ASN A 252 20.69 7.36 14.80
N ASP A 253 19.48 7.90 14.81
CA ASP A 253 18.27 7.20 15.26
C ASP A 253 17.36 6.76 14.10
N THR A 254 17.75 7.04 12.86
CA THR A 254 16.97 6.70 11.64
C THR A 254 17.01 5.21 11.36
N VAL A 255 18.21 4.63 11.42
CA VAL A 255 18.41 3.20 11.26
C VAL A 255 18.22 2.53 12.61
N GLY A 256 17.17 1.73 12.74
CA GLY A 256 16.87 1.00 13.96
C GLY A 256 17.70 -0.27 14.14
N GLU A 257 17.68 -0.80 15.36
CA GLU A 257 18.25 -2.10 15.70
C GLU A 257 17.18 -2.93 16.42
N TRP A 258 16.79 -4.06 15.83
CA TRP A 258 15.71 -4.93 16.33
C TRP A 258 16.26 -6.13 17.11
N SER A 259 17.31 -5.91 17.91
CA SER A 259 18.01 -6.92 18.72
C SER A 259 18.60 -8.11 17.95
N THR A 260 18.75 -8.00 16.62
CA THR A 260 19.37 -9.02 15.77
C THR A 260 20.90 -8.96 15.81
N GLY A 261 21.48 -7.82 16.19
CA GLY A 261 22.90 -7.56 16.10
C GLY A 261 23.38 -7.41 14.64
N THR A 262 22.48 -7.03 13.74
CA THR A 262 22.81 -6.77 12.32
C THR A 262 23.90 -5.71 12.21
N ILE A 263 24.88 -5.97 11.35
CA ILE A 263 25.92 -5.00 11.01
C ILE A 263 25.57 -4.43 9.64
N SER A 264 25.24 -3.14 9.58
CA SER A 264 24.92 -2.43 8.34
C SER A 264 26.06 -1.52 7.88
N ASN A 265 26.24 -1.44 6.56
CA ASN A 265 27.11 -0.49 5.90
C ASN A 265 26.33 0.20 4.76
N GLY A 266 25.94 1.46 4.96
CA GLY A 266 25.13 2.24 4.03
C GLY A 266 25.89 2.88 2.85
N GLU A 267 27.21 2.71 2.78
CA GLU A 267 28.07 3.25 1.71
C GLU A 267 28.75 2.11 0.93
N ALA A 268 28.12 0.94 0.85
CA ALA A 268 28.68 -0.21 0.16
C ALA A 268 28.46 -0.13 -1.35
N GLU A 269 29.32 -0.80 -2.11
CA GLU A 269 29.13 -1.03 -3.54
C GLU A 269 29.07 -2.54 -3.79
N TYR A 270 28.02 -2.99 -4.48
CA TYR A 270 27.87 -4.39 -4.86
C TYR A 270 27.42 -4.48 -6.31
N LYS A 271 28.24 -5.16 -7.13
CA LYS A 271 27.99 -5.34 -8.57
C LYS A 271 27.60 -4.04 -9.27
N ASP A 272 28.48 -3.03 -9.15
CA ASP A 272 28.39 -1.74 -9.81
C ASP A 272 27.17 -0.87 -9.40
N LYS A 273 26.52 -1.17 -8.26
CA LYS A 273 25.49 -0.31 -7.66
C LYS A 273 25.87 0.10 -6.25
N ASN A 274 25.57 1.36 -5.89
CA ASN A 274 25.59 1.80 -4.51
C ASN A 274 24.46 1.09 -3.75
N CYS A 275 24.74 0.62 -2.54
CA CYS A 275 23.79 -0.18 -1.78
C CYS A 275 24.07 -0.14 -0.28
N TRP A 276 23.12 -0.66 0.48
CA TRP A 276 23.31 -1.02 1.87
C TRP A 276 23.71 -2.49 1.95
N GLU A 277 24.90 -2.77 2.48
CA GLU A 277 25.32 -4.14 2.84
C GLU A 277 24.88 -4.44 4.27
N LEU A 278 24.24 -5.59 4.47
CA LEU A 278 23.80 -6.08 5.76
C LEU A 278 24.44 -7.43 6.04
N THR A 279 25.10 -7.56 7.18
CA THR A 279 25.70 -8.81 7.65
C THR A 279 24.98 -9.29 8.90
N SER A 280 24.65 -10.58 8.93
CA SER A 280 23.99 -11.20 10.08
C SER A 280 24.80 -11.06 11.37
N GLY A 281 24.10 -10.87 12.49
CA GLY A 281 24.72 -10.77 13.80
C GLY A 281 25.48 -12.05 14.18
N SER A 282 26.41 -11.94 15.14
CA SER A 282 27.26 -13.06 15.58
C SER A 282 26.59 -14.02 16.58
N LYS A 283 25.40 -13.66 17.07
CA LYS A 283 24.60 -14.46 18.03
C LYS A 283 23.79 -15.53 17.31
N THR A 284 23.40 -16.61 18.00
CA THR A 284 22.45 -17.61 17.49
C THR A 284 20.99 -17.16 17.71
N ALA A 285 20.03 -17.87 17.09
CA ALA A 285 18.61 -17.61 17.28
C ALA A 285 18.17 -17.70 18.74
N GLU A 286 18.67 -18.68 19.50
CA GLU A 286 18.39 -18.85 20.93
C GLU A 286 18.99 -17.72 21.79
N GLN A 287 19.92 -16.95 21.24
CA GLN A 287 20.53 -15.78 21.87
C GLN A 287 19.89 -14.46 21.42
N GLY A 288 18.77 -14.54 20.67
CA GLY A 288 17.98 -13.39 20.22
C GLY A 288 18.22 -12.96 18.78
N ASN A 289 19.11 -13.62 18.03
CA ASN A 289 19.35 -13.29 16.62
C ASN A 289 18.50 -14.14 15.67
N TRP A 290 17.29 -13.65 15.39
CA TRP A 290 16.31 -14.33 14.54
C TRP A 290 16.47 -14.02 13.04
N GLY A 291 17.33 -13.06 12.67
CA GLY A 291 17.48 -12.63 11.28
C GLY A 291 18.45 -11.47 11.09
N THR A 292 18.50 -10.92 9.88
CA THR A 292 19.26 -9.72 9.53
C THR A 292 18.28 -8.67 9.07
N VAL A 293 18.32 -7.46 9.64
CA VAL A 293 17.29 -6.44 9.46
C VAL A 293 17.91 -5.11 9.11
N LEU A 294 17.40 -4.47 8.06
CA LEU A 294 17.56 -3.05 7.82
C LEU A 294 16.21 -2.39 8.03
N VAL A 295 16.11 -1.55 9.06
CA VAL A 295 14.88 -0.84 9.42
C VAL A 295 15.15 0.65 9.44
N PHE A 296 14.23 1.40 8.86
CA PHE A 296 14.15 2.85 8.97
C PHE A 296 12.91 3.18 9.81
N GLN A 297 13.15 3.73 11.00
CA GLN A 297 12.11 3.94 12.05
C GLN A 297 11.91 5.41 12.42
N ASN A 298 12.68 6.30 11.80
CA ASN A 298 12.54 7.75 11.91
C ASN A 298 12.94 8.38 10.56
N GLY A 299 12.50 9.60 10.28
CA GLY A 299 12.90 10.33 9.07
C GLY A 299 12.16 9.94 7.79
N ILE A 300 11.29 8.93 7.84
CA ILE A 300 10.32 8.61 6.79
C ILE A 300 9.02 9.34 7.13
N ASN A 301 8.89 10.55 6.61
CA ASN A 301 7.73 11.40 6.81
C ASN A 301 7.02 11.58 5.48
N GLY A 302 5.73 11.29 5.43
CA GLY A 302 4.92 11.46 4.22
C GLY A 302 3.65 10.66 4.31
N ASP A 303 2.64 11.11 3.58
CA ASP A 303 1.44 10.33 3.31
C ASP A 303 1.72 9.43 2.10
N PHE A 304 1.87 8.13 2.33
CA PHE A 304 2.10 7.15 1.28
C PHE A 304 0.83 6.47 0.78
N SER A 305 -0.35 6.86 1.28
CA SER A 305 -1.64 6.33 0.81
C SER A 305 -1.94 6.70 -0.66
N GLN A 306 -1.24 7.69 -1.20
CA GLN A 306 -1.37 8.15 -2.59
C GLN A 306 -0.40 7.45 -3.56
N TYR A 307 0.51 6.63 -3.04
CA TYR A 307 1.48 5.89 -3.85
C TYR A 307 0.89 4.55 -4.27
N SER A 308 1.39 4.00 -5.38
CA SER A 308 0.87 2.77 -5.96
C SER A 308 1.71 1.53 -5.64
N LYS A 309 3.02 1.68 -5.47
CA LYS A 309 3.96 0.55 -5.34
C LYS A 309 5.11 0.83 -4.38
N ILE A 310 5.65 -0.24 -3.81
CA ILE A 310 6.95 -0.26 -3.16
C ILE A 310 7.88 -1.11 -4.01
N LYS A 311 9.03 -0.56 -4.41
CA LYS A 311 10.07 -1.28 -5.15
C LYS A 311 11.31 -1.39 -4.30
N VAL A 312 11.97 -2.55 -4.38
CA VAL A 312 13.23 -2.81 -3.70
C VAL A 312 14.05 -3.78 -4.54
N ASN A 313 15.35 -3.52 -4.64
CA ASN A 313 16.28 -4.40 -5.33
C ASN A 313 17.20 -5.07 -4.31
N ILE A 314 17.21 -6.41 -4.30
CA ILE A 314 17.91 -7.20 -3.31
C ILE A 314 18.88 -8.15 -4.00
N ALA A 315 20.11 -8.22 -3.51
CA ALA A 315 21.04 -9.30 -3.83
C ALA A 315 21.45 -10.01 -2.54
N THR A 316 21.83 -11.29 -2.64
CA THR A 316 22.18 -12.06 -1.44
C THR A 316 23.34 -13.01 -1.68
N THR A 317 24.14 -13.21 -0.64
CA THR A 317 25.16 -14.27 -0.59
C THR A 317 24.98 -15.16 0.64
N GLY A 318 23.82 -15.06 1.32
CA GLY A 318 23.53 -15.74 2.58
C GLY A 318 22.39 -16.76 2.47
N GLU A 319 22.47 -17.84 3.26
CA GLU A 319 21.44 -18.89 3.35
C GLU A 319 20.31 -18.48 4.30
N TYR A 320 19.56 -17.44 3.95
CA TYR A 320 18.36 -17.06 4.70
C TYR A 320 17.21 -18.05 4.44
N SER A 321 16.24 -18.16 5.36
CA SER A 321 15.07 -19.01 5.15
C SER A 321 13.93 -18.28 4.44
N ALA A 322 13.86 -16.96 4.58
CA ALA A 322 12.89 -16.10 3.90
C ALA A 322 13.42 -14.66 3.86
N TYR A 323 12.86 -13.85 2.96
CA TYR A 323 13.00 -12.40 2.99
C TYR A 323 11.64 -11.78 3.19
N LYS A 324 11.59 -10.66 3.91
CA LYS A 324 10.34 -9.93 4.12
C LYS A 324 10.56 -8.42 4.04
N LEU A 325 9.51 -7.73 3.63
CA LEU A 325 9.28 -6.32 3.88
C LEU A 325 8.35 -6.22 5.10
N SER A 326 8.76 -5.50 6.13
CA SER A 326 7.95 -5.20 7.31
C SER A 326 7.64 -3.71 7.32
N LEU A 327 6.37 -3.35 7.38
CA LEU A 327 5.91 -1.97 7.44
C LEU A 327 5.04 -1.79 8.68
N SER A 328 5.13 -0.62 9.30
CA SER A 328 4.13 -0.17 10.27
C SER A 328 3.68 1.23 9.89
N ALA A 329 2.38 1.43 9.89
CA ALA A 329 1.77 2.72 9.67
C ALA A 329 0.55 2.86 10.58
N CYS A 330 0.34 4.07 11.11
CA CYS A 330 -0.76 4.37 12.02
C CYS A 330 -0.87 3.35 13.17
N GLY A 331 0.27 2.89 13.71
CA GLY A 331 0.38 1.92 14.81
C GLY A 331 0.11 0.46 14.46
N VAL A 332 -0.19 0.14 13.20
CA VAL A 332 -0.50 -1.22 12.72
C VAL A 332 0.63 -1.72 11.83
N GLY A 333 1.08 -2.96 12.06
CA GLY A 333 2.19 -3.56 11.34
C GLY A 333 1.80 -4.71 10.42
N LYS A 334 2.41 -4.78 9.23
CA LYS A 334 2.31 -5.89 8.27
C LYS A 334 3.69 -6.39 7.88
N GLU A 335 3.83 -7.71 7.73
CA GLU A 335 4.95 -8.31 7.01
C GLU A 335 4.47 -8.89 5.68
N VAL A 336 5.23 -8.62 4.62
CA VAL A 336 5.04 -9.14 3.27
C VAL A 336 6.26 -9.96 2.91
N VAL A 337 6.07 -11.20 2.44
CA VAL A 337 7.19 -12.06 2.01
C VAL A 337 7.72 -11.56 0.66
N LEU A 338 9.05 -11.51 0.52
CA LEU A 338 9.72 -11.10 -0.72
C LEU A 338 10.20 -12.35 -1.48
N PRO A 339 9.92 -12.46 -2.79
CA PRO A 339 10.26 -13.63 -3.60
C PRO A 339 11.75 -13.62 -4.02
N ILE A 340 12.66 -13.64 -3.05
CA ILE A 340 14.11 -13.60 -3.29
C ILE A 340 14.69 -15.02 -3.32
N ASP A 341 15.35 -15.38 -4.42
CA ASP A 341 16.09 -16.63 -4.57
C ASP A 341 17.50 -16.52 -3.94
N ASN A 342 17.72 -17.27 -2.87
CA ASN A 342 19.01 -17.35 -2.17
C ASN A 342 20.16 -17.98 -2.98
N GLN A 343 19.85 -18.67 -4.08
CA GLN A 343 20.88 -19.23 -4.96
C GLN A 343 21.39 -18.21 -5.98
N VAL A 344 20.73 -17.06 -6.10
CA VAL A 344 21.06 -16.01 -7.05
C VAL A 344 21.76 -14.87 -6.33
N ALA A 345 23.07 -14.78 -6.56
CA ALA A 345 23.86 -13.65 -6.07
C ALA A 345 23.69 -12.37 -6.90
N GLU A 346 22.93 -12.41 -8.00
CA GLU A 346 22.58 -11.22 -8.79
C GLU A 346 21.48 -10.39 -8.12
N TRP A 347 21.33 -9.15 -8.57
CA TRP A 347 20.24 -8.24 -8.19
C TRP A 347 18.88 -8.80 -8.61
N GLN A 348 17.93 -8.81 -7.68
CA GLN A 348 16.56 -9.27 -7.85
C GLN A 348 15.60 -8.13 -7.52
N ASN A 349 14.85 -7.69 -8.53
CA ASN A 349 13.89 -6.61 -8.37
C ASN A 349 12.59 -7.14 -7.79
N VAL A 350 12.12 -6.52 -6.72
CA VAL A 350 10.83 -6.78 -6.11
C VAL A 350 9.98 -5.52 -6.25
N SER A 351 8.72 -5.72 -6.64
CA SER A 351 7.70 -4.67 -6.70
C SER A 351 6.46 -5.20 -6.01
N ILE A 352 5.94 -4.44 -5.06
CA ILE A 352 4.73 -4.76 -4.29
C ILE A 352 3.74 -3.64 -4.54
N ASP A 353 2.51 -3.97 -4.90
CA ASP A 353 1.46 -2.96 -5.00
C ASP A 353 1.03 -2.58 -3.58
N ILE A 354 0.95 -1.27 -3.31
CA ILE A 354 0.57 -0.76 -1.98
C ILE A 354 -0.83 -1.24 -1.59
N ILE A 355 -1.70 -1.44 -2.57
CA ILE A 355 -3.06 -1.91 -2.30
C ILE A 355 -3.12 -3.34 -1.77
N ASP A 356 -2.07 -4.14 -2.00
CA ASP A 356 -1.97 -5.50 -1.44
C ASP A 356 -1.48 -5.49 0.02
N ILE A 357 -1.17 -4.30 0.55
CA ILE A 357 -0.76 -4.09 1.93
C ILE A 357 -1.97 -3.45 2.63
N PRO A 358 -2.73 -4.19 3.47
CA PRO A 358 -3.93 -3.67 4.11
C PRO A 358 -3.58 -2.68 5.25
N LEU A 359 -2.79 -1.66 4.98
CA LEU A 359 -2.35 -0.65 5.93
C LEU A 359 -2.76 0.72 5.44
N ASN A 360 -3.23 1.55 6.37
CA ASN A 360 -3.36 2.97 6.12
C ASN A 360 -1.99 3.65 6.17
N LEU A 361 -1.38 3.88 5.00
CA LEU A 361 -0.03 4.41 4.87
C LEU A 361 0.08 5.94 5.03
N LYS A 362 -0.89 6.60 5.66
CA LYS A 362 -0.88 8.06 5.91
C LYS A 362 0.25 8.53 6.83
N SER A 363 0.67 7.69 7.77
CA SER A 363 1.75 8.01 8.71
C SER A 363 2.56 6.76 8.98
N ILE A 364 3.76 6.70 8.42
CA ILE A 364 4.68 5.56 8.61
C ILE A 364 5.37 5.63 9.97
N ASP A 365 5.30 4.53 10.71
CA ASP A 365 6.07 4.34 11.95
C ASP A 365 7.47 3.80 11.62
N PHE A 366 7.53 2.79 10.75
CA PHE A 366 8.78 2.25 10.21
C PHE A 366 8.56 1.49 8.90
N ILE A 367 9.66 1.30 8.15
CA ILE A 367 9.75 0.35 7.05
C ILE A 367 11.06 -0.43 7.17
N ALA A 368 11.02 -1.73 6.91
CA ALA A 368 12.17 -2.61 7.09
C ALA A 368 12.25 -3.70 6.03
N VAL A 369 13.46 -4.02 5.59
CA VAL A 369 13.76 -5.21 4.78
C VAL A 369 14.56 -6.17 5.64
N LEU A 370 14.16 -7.44 5.67
CA LEU A 370 14.78 -8.43 6.53
C LEU A 370 15.01 -9.77 5.84
N GLY A 371 16.10 -10.42 6.21
CA GLY A 371 16.37 -11.83 5.93
C GLY A 371 16.17 -12.65 7.21
N VAL A 372 15.22 -13.58 7.20
CA VAL A 372 14.92 -14.46 8.35
C VAL A 372 15.97 -15.57 8.44
N GLY A 373 16.49 -15.83 9.63
CA GLY A 373 17.53 -16.82 9.87
C GLY A 373 18.90 -16.39 9.34
N GLY A 374 19.53 -17.26 8.55
CA GLY A 374 20.90 -17.09 8.08
C GLY A 374 21.95 -17.69 9.02
N THR A 375 23.17 -17.85 8.52
CA THR A 375 24.34 -18.26 9.30
C THR A 375 24.91 -17.06 10.05
N PRO A 376 24.99 -17.08 11.40
CA PRO A 376 25.50 -15.97 12.20
C PRO A 376 26.88 -15.48 11.76
N GLY A 377 27.05 -14.16 11.67
CA GLY A 377 28.29 -13.47 11.31
C GLY A 377 28.76 -13.69 9.87
N THR A 378 27.97 -14.38 9.03
CA THR A 378 28.42 -14.83 7.70
C THR A 378 27.42 -14.48 6.60
N SER A 379 26.13 -14.70 6.84
CA SER A 379 25.10 -14.41 5.84
C SER A 379 24.98 -12.90 5.60
N LYS A 380 24.79 -12.54 4.33
CA LYS A 380 24.67 -11.16 3.89
C LYS A 380 23.59 -11.00 2.85
N PHE A 381 22.93 -9.85 2.88
CA PHE A 381 22.17 -9.36 1.75
C PHE A 381 22.40 -7.86 1.54
N TYR A 382 22.09 -7.41 0.34
CA TYR A 382 22.35 -6.08 -0.18
C TYR A 382 21.03 -5.47 -0.60
N VAL A 383 20.80 -4.19 -0.29
CA VAL A 383 19.57 -3.48 -0.64
C VAL A 383 19.91 -2.20 -1.40
N THR A 384 19.26 -2.00 -2.54
CA THR A 384 19.34 -0.75 -3.34
C THR A 384 18.02 -0.51 -4.05
N ASP A 385 17.89 0.63 -4.75
CA ASP A 385 16.66 1.05 -5.45
C ASP A 385 15.41 0.85 -4.58
N PHE A 386 15.50 1.21 -3.29
CA PHE A 386 14.38 1.11 -2.37
C PHE A 386 13.56 2.39 -2.49
N GLU A 387 12.44 2.31 -3.20
CA GLU A 387 11.62 3.46 -3.56
C GLU A 387 10.12 3.15 -3.39
N ILE A 388 9.36 4.17 -3.03
CA ILE A 388 7.90 4.14 -3.04
C ILE A 388 7.47 4.94 -4.26
N VAL A 389 6.67 4.35 -5.14
CA VAL A 389 6.37 4.89 -6.45
C VAL A 389 4.87 5.11 -6.59
N LYS A 390 4.48 6.29 -7.06
CA LYS A 390 3.16 6.53 -7.65
C LYS A 390 3.36 6.44 -9.15
N ASP A 391 2.94 5.34 -9.77
CA ASP A 391 2.98 5.09 -11.23
C ASP A 391 1.58 5.04 -11.88
N LYS A 392 0.54 5.10 -11.06
CA LYS A 392 -0.88 5.15 -11.42
C LYS A 392 -1.62 6.05 -10.44
N GLU A 393 -2.69 6.68 -10.92
CA GLU A 393 -3.58 7.44 -10.04
C GLU A 393 -4.32 6.53 -9.07
N VAL A 394 -4.46 7.00 -7.82
CA VAL A 394 -5.31 6.36 -6.82
C VAL A 394 -6.71 6.95 -6.97
N THR A 395 -7.67 6.11 -7.35
CA THR A 395 -9.07 6.52 -7.50
C THR A 395 -9.75 6.67 -6.15
N LEU A 396 -10.59 7.70 -6.02
CA LEU A 396 -11.43 7.91 -4.85
C LEU A 396 -12.90 7.58 -5.15
N ALA A 397 -13.58 6.84 -4.27
CA ALA A 397 -15.00 6.52 -4.33
C ALA A 397 -15.85 7.58 -3.62
N GLU A 398 -17.16 7.46 -3.81
CA GLU A 398 -18.12 8.07 -2.90
C GLU A 398 -17.93 7.48 -1.50
N ILE A 399 -17.76 8.36 -0.52
CA ILE A 399 -17.57 7.99 0.88
C ILE A 399 -18.92 7.75 1.56
N ASP A 400 -18.99 6.69 2.36
CA ASP A 400 -20.08 6.52 3.32
C ASP A 400 -19.94 7.46 4.54
N ASP A 401 -21.06 7.79 5.18
CA ASP A 401 -21.06 8.59 6.40
C ASP A 401 -20.41 7.80 7.56
N ASP A 402 -19.48 8.42 8.28
CA ASP A 402 -18.78 7.81 9.41
C ASP A 402 -19.71 7.21 10.47
N TYR A 403 -19.41 5.99 10.94
CA TYR A 403 -20.07 5.37 12.07
C TYR A 403 -19.28 5.61 13.36
N ILE A 404 -19.78 6.49 14.21
CA ILE A 404 -19.08 7.06 15.36
C ILE A 404 -19.47 6.33 16.64
N LEU A 405 -18.52 5.63 17.26
CA LEU A 405 -18.72 4.96 18.54
C LEU A 405 -18.46 5.93 19.70
N LYS A 406 -17.36 6.68 19.65
CA LYS A 406 -17.00 7.71 20.63
C LYS A 406 -16.28 8.87 19.95
N SER A 407 -16.74 10.10 20.18
CA SER A 407 -16.00 11.31 19.79
C SER A 407 -15.52 12.09 21.01
N SER A 408 -14.36 12.73 20.91
CA SER A 408 -13.90 13.73 21.87
C SER A 408 -14.55 15.11 21.67
N ASP A 409 -15.13 15.37 20.49
CA ASP A 409 -15.88 16.61 20.21
C ASP A 409 -17.32 16.48 20.77
N PRO A 410 -17.73 17.34 21.73
CA PRO A 410 -19.07 17.29 22.29
C PRO A 410 -20.19 17.64 21.29
N ASN A 411 -19.86 18.16 20.10
CA ASN A 411 -20.83 18.46 19.06
C ASN A 411 -21.10 17.28 18.11
N ILE A 412 -20.28 16.24 18.19
CA ILE A 412 -20.42 15.03 17.38
C ILE A 412 -21.14 13.98 18.23
N ASN A 413 -22.34 13.60 17.79
CA ASN A 413 -23.10 12.57 18.48
C ASN A 413 -22.58 11.17 18.13
N SER A 414 -22.64 10.26 19.10
CA SER A 414 -22.40 8.85 18.86
C SER A 414 -23.56 8.22 18.10
N ASN A 415 -23.26 7.34 17.15
CA ASN A 415 -24.23 6.43 16.51
C ASN A 415 -24.57 5.22 17.39
N LEU A 416 -23.79 5.02 18.46
CA LEU A 416 -23.98 3.97 19.45
C LEU A 416 -25.22 4.26 20.31
N ILE A 417 -26.15 3.30 20.34
CA ILE A 417 -27.29 3.29 21.23
C ILE A 417 -27.07 2.14 22.21
N VAL A 418 -26.39 2.45 23.31
CA VAL A 418 -26.18 1.48 24.39
C VAL A 418 -27.48 1.31 25.16
N ASP A 419 -27.95 0.08 25.24
CA ASP A 419 -28.98 -0.29 26.19
C ASP A 419 -28.39 -1.14 27.32
N GLY A 420 -28.95 -1.00 28.51
CA GLY A 420 -28.45 -1.67 29.72
C GLY A 420 -29.24 -2.94 30.06
N ASP A 421 -30.00 -3.48 29.11
CA ASP A 421 -30.96 -4.55 29.35
C ASP A 421 -30.90 -5.62 28.25
N ASN A 422 -30.25 -6.73 28.55
CA ASN A 422 -30.06 -7.91 27.69
C ASN A 422 -31.36 -8.64 27.24
N ASN A 423 -32.55 -8.04 27.31
CA ASN A 423 -33.80 -8.64 26.82
C ASN A 423 -34.70 -7.59 26.15
N SER A 424 -34.08 -6.55 25.61
CA SER A 424 -34.73 -5.39 25.01
C SER A 424 -34.45 -5.38 23.51
N TYR A 425 -35.28 -4.69 22.74
CA TYR A 425 -35.01 -4.36 21.33
C TYR A 425 -34.60 -2.88 21.23
N THR A 426 -34.14 -2.27 22.33
CA THR A 426 -34.02 -0.81 22.50
C THR A 426 -32.57 -0.37 22.60
N GLY A 427 -31.75 -0.76 21.63
CA GLY A 427 -30.34 -0.44 21.55
C GLY A 427 -29.75 -1.20 20.39
N ASN A 428 -28.53 -0.86 20.02
CA ASN A 428 -27.78 -1.63 19.04
C ASN A 428 -26.62 -2.42 19.68
N ILE A 429 -26.23 -2.07 20.91
CA ILE A 429 -25.17 -2.77 21.63
C ILE A 429 -25.37 -2.80 23.15
N ILE A 430 -24.73 -3.77 23.79
CA ILE A 430 -24.51 -3.86 25.25
C ILE A 430 -23.02 -3.98 25.55
N PHE A 431 -22.61 -3.56 26.75
CA PHE A 431 -21.23 -3.82 27.20
C PHE A 431 -21.09 -5.29 27.62
N GLY A 432 -20.33 -6.05 26.83
CA GLY A 432 -20.13 -7.48 27.04
C GLY A 432 -19.17 -7.80 28.19
N GLU A 433 -19.31 -8.99 28.79
CA GLU A 433 -18.39 -9.51 29.80
C GLU A 433 -17.39 -10.50 29.16
N TRP A 434 -16.16 -10.06 28.89
CA TRP A 434 -15.05 -10.92 28.47
C TRP A 434 -14.31 -11.60 29.64
N GLY A 435 -14.98 -11.77 30.78
CA GLY A 435 -14.38 -12.35 31.99
C GLY A 435 -13.27 -11.51 32.65
N THR A 436 -12.99 -10.30 32.15
CA THR A 436 -11.90 -9.42 32.64
C THR A 436 -12.33 -8.45 33.75
N GLN A 437 -13.62 -8.39 34.09
CA GLN A 437 -14.14 -7.47 35.12
C GLN A 437 -13.66 -6.02 34.91
N THR A 438 -13.55 -5.57 33.66
CA THR A 438 -13.09 -4.21 33.35
C THR A 438 -14.16 -3.20 33.77
N LYS A 439 -13.76 -2.16 34.50
CA LYS A 439 -14.63 -1.04 34.83
C LYS A 439 -14.54 0.02 33.75
N LEU A 440 -15.68 0.35 33.12
CA LEU A 440 -15.81 1.45 32.17
C LEU A 440 -16.35 2.71 32.87
N ASP A 441 -15.66 3.84 32.69
CA ASP A 441 -16.09 5.17 33.13
C ASP A 441 -15.93 6.19 31.98
N ASN A 442 -16.73 7.25 31.96
CA ASN A 442 -16.38 8.47 31.21
C ASN A 442 -15.28 9.24 31.95
N ALA A 443 -14.34 9.82 31.22
CA ALA A 443 -13.21 10.55 31.78
C ALA A 443 -12.71 11.65 30.82
N THR A 444 -11.78 12.46 31.30
CA THR A 444 -10.97 13.35 30.47
C THR A 444 -9.52 12.95 30.61
N PHE A 445 -8.84 12.70 29.50
CA PHE A 445 -7.41 12.39 29.47
C PHE A 445 -6.69 13.35 28.51
N SER A 446 -5.66 14.03 29.02
CA SER A 446 -4.90 15.04 28.28
C SER A 446 -5.77 16.04 27.49
N GLY A 447 -6.91 16.44 28.09
CA GLY A 447 -7.82 17.44 27.53
C GLY A 447 -8.94 16.91 26.63
N LEU A 448 -8.96 15.63 26.27
CA LEU A 448 -10.00 15.03 25.44
C LEU A 448 -11.00 14.23 26.28
N ASP A 449 -12.29 14.33 25.94
CA ASP A 449 -13.34 13.49 26.52
C ASP A 449 -13.21 12.06 25.97
N CYS A 450 -13.18 11.07 26.85
CA CYS A 450 -12.82 9.70 26.50
C CYS A 450 -13.53 8.66 27.38
N TRP A 451 -13.54 7.42 26.90
CA TRP A 451 -13.79 6.26 27.75
C TRP A 451 -12.52 5.87 28.49
N LYS A 452 -12.65 5.53 29.77
CA LYS A 452 -11.58 5.00 30.61
C LYS A 452 -11.94 3.59 31.05
N LEU A 453 -11.14 2.63 30.62
CA LEU A 453 -11.14 1.25 31.07
C LEU A 453 -10.20 1.12 32.25
N THR A 454 -10.66 0.52 33.35
CA THR A 454 -9.80 0.16 34.49
C THR A 454 -9.90 -1.33 34.74
N ALA A 455 -8.81 -2.06 34.55
CA ALA A 455 -8.75 -3.49 34.82
C ALA A 455 -8.95 -3.74 36.33
N VAL A 456 -9.94 -4.56 36.71
CA VAL A 456 -10.19 -4.92 38.13
C VAL A 456 -9.71 -6.34 38.43
N ALA A 457 -9.75 -7.25 37.45
CA ALA A 457 -9.23 -8.61 37.54
C ALA A 457 -8.95 -9.15 36.12
N GLY A 458 -8.66 -10.44 35.96
CA GLY A 458 -8.49 -11.06 34.63
C GLY A 458 -7.11 -10.86 34.02
N TRP A 459 -7.05 -10.88 32.69
CA TRP A 459 -5.81 -10.84 31.90
C TRP A 459 -5.53 -9.46 31.25
N GLY A 460 -6.50 -8.55 31.26
CA GLY A 460 -6.40 -7.30 30.51
C GLY A 460 -7.46 -6.26 30.88
N ALA A 461 -7.29 -5.05 30.34
CA ALA A 461 -8.34 -4.03 30.31
C ALA A 461 -9.04 -4.13 28.95
N VAL A 462 -10.35 -4.39 28.96
CA VAL A 462 -11.13 -4.72 27.75
C VAL A 462 -12.35 -3.81 27.64
N LEU A 463 -12.49 -3.15 26.49
CA LEU A 463 -13.76 -2.62 26.01
C LEU A 463 -14.37 -3.68 25.13
N ALA A 464 -15.44 -4.34 25.58
CA ALA A 464 -16.19 -5.28 24.77
C ALA A 464 -17.54 -4.67 24.42
N LEU A 465 -17.72 -4.34 23.15
CA LEU A 465 -18.98 -3.88 22.58
C LEU A 465 -19.61 -5.08 21.91
N GLN A 466 -20.70 -5.57 22.48
CA GLN A 466 -21.40 -6.74 21.95
C GLN A 466 -22.73 -6.29 21.38
N GLY A 467 -23.22 -6.94 20.33
CA GLY A 467 -24.60 -6.80 19.93
C GLY A 467 -25.55 -7.14 21.09
N ASP A 468 -26.75 -6.59 21.02
CA ASP A 468 -27.79 -6.83 22.03
C ASP A 468 -28.15 -8.33 22.12
N ILE A 469 -28.85 -8.72 23.18
CA ILE A 469 -29.36 -10.08 23.38
C ILE A 469 -30.89 -10.00 23.36
N SER A 470 -31.48 -9.55 22.26
CA SER A 470 -32.90 -9.18 22.26
C SER A 470 -33.86 -10.36 22.48
N ASP A 471 -33.41 -11.59 22.17
CA ASP A 471 -34.17 -12.82 22.40
C ASP A 471 -33.86 -13.50 23.76
N GLY A 472 -33.00 -12.89 24.59
CA GLY A 472 -32.58 -13.39 25.89
C GLY A 472 -31.60 -14.58 25.84
N THR A 473 -31.14 -14.97 24.65
CA THR A 473 -30.32 -16.18 24.45
C THR A 473 -29.13 -15.98 23.51
N ASN A 474 -29.31 -15.29 22.38
CA ASN A 474 -28.33 -15.15 21.31
C ASN A 474 -27.86 -13.70 21.19
N ILE A 475 -26.60 -13.52 20.81
CA ILE A 475 -26.04 -12.22 20.50
C ILE A 475 -26.51 -11.80 19.12
N ASP A 476 -27.14 -10.63 19.02
CA ASP A 476 -27.56 -10.03 17.76
C ASP A 476 -26.37 -9.43 17.00
N ASN A 477 -26.52 -9.29 15.69
CA ASN A 477 -25.56 -8.54 14.89
C ASN A 477 -25.80 -7.03 15.04
N TYR A 478 -24.77 -6.26 14.76
CA TYR A 478 -24.83 -4.81 14.75
C TYR A 478 -25.79 -4.35 13.66
N ASP A 479 -26.53 -3.27 13.92
CA ASP A 479 -27.43 -2.63 12.95
C ASP A 479 -26.68 -1.92 11.78
N VAL A 480 -25.35 -1.95 11.81
CA VAL A 480 -24.47 -1.38 10.79
C VAL A 480 -23.70 -2.49 10.08
N ASP A 481 -23.68 -2.40 8.75
CA ASP A 481 -22.91 -3.28 7.87
C ASP A 481 -21.49 -2.71 7.74
N LEU A 482 -20.51 -3.35 8.39
CA LEU A 482 -19.12 -2.88 8.37
C LEU A 482 -18.44 -3.13 7.02
N SER A 483 -18.99 -3.99 6.16
CA SER A 483 -18.43 -4.27 4.82
C SER A 483 -18.50 -3.07 3.86
N LYS A 484 -19.21 -2.01 4.26
CA LYS A 484 -19.33 -0.76 3.51
C LYS A 484 -18.24 0.26 3.82
N TYR A 485 -17.43 0.01 4.84
CA TYR A 485 -16.37 0.90 5.26
C TYR A 485 -15.03 0.27 4.97
N THR A 486 -14.00 1.10 4.85
CA THR A 486 -12.65 0.61 4.60
C THR A 486 -11.85 0.48 5.90
N ASN A 487 -12.10 1.34 6.90
CA ASN A 487 -11.22 1.46 8.05
C ASN A 487 -11.97 1.63 9.38
N ILE A 488 -11.27 1.25 10.45
CA ILE A 488 -11.66 1.52 11.82
C ILE A 488 -10.51 2.23 12.54
N LYS A 489 -10.78 3.42 13.09
CA LYS A 489 -9.76 4.24 13.77
C LYS A 489 -10.18 4.68 15.16
N PHE A 490 -9.19 4.94 16.00
CA PHE A 490 -9.37 5.43 17.35
C PHE A 490 -8.10 6.08 17.89
N LYS A 491 -8.26 6.97 18.86
CA LYS A 491 -7.16 7.43 19.71
C LYS A 491 -7.11 6.63 20.99
N ILE A 492 -5.92 6.19 21.36
CA ILE A 492 -5.68 5.38 22.55
C ILE A 492 -4.45 5.87 23.33
N ALA A 493 -4.58 5.84 24.65
CA ALA A 493 -3.48 6.02 25.61
C ALA A 493 -3.65 5.01 26.75
N SER A 494 -2.61 4.74 27.50
CA SER A 494 -2.65 3.81 28.62
C SER A 494 -1.83 4.28 29.82
N GLU A 495 -2.27 3.88 31.01
CA GLU A 495 -1.51 4.01 32.25
C GLU A 495 -1.31 2.62 32.82
N GLY A 496 -0.07 2.14 32.78
CA GLY A 496 0.21 0.79 33.22
C GLY A 496 1.38 0.15 32.50
N SER A 497 1.47 -1.17 32.64
CA SER A 497 2.37 -2.02 31.88
C SER A 497 1.55 -3.04 31.12
N PHE A 498 1.47 -2.86 29.81
CA PHE A 498 0.83 -3.77 28.88
C PHE A 498 1.88 -4.39 27.96
N ASP A 499 1.75 -5.69 27.71
CA ASP A 499 2.62 -6.45 26.80
C ASP A 499 2.18 -6.29 25.35
N ARG A 500 0.87 -6.20 25.10
CA ARG A 500 0.30 -6.01 23.77
C ARG A 500 -1.05 -5.32 23.82
N TYR A 501 -1.44 -4.74 22.69
CA TYR A 501 -2.76 -4.22 22.44
C TYR A 501 -3.34 -4.85 21.17
N ALA A 502 -4.66 -4.99 21.11
CA ALA A 502 -5.34 -5.49 19.94
C ALA A 502 -6.78 -4.99 19.85
N LEU A 503 -7.30 -5.00 18.63
CA LEU A 503 -8.71 -4.84 18.31
C LEU A 503 -9.22 -6.14 17.70
N SER A 504 -10.27 -6.70 18.28
CA SER A 504 -10.93 -7.90 17.80
C SER A 504 -12.29 -7.58 17.21
N ILE A 505 -12.61 -8.21 16.08
CA ILE A 505 -13.95 -8.20 15.47
C ILE A 505 -14.45 -9.63 15.43
N GLY A 506 -15.67 -9.82 15.92
CA GLY A 506 -16.41 -11.07 15.88
C GLY A 506 -17.65 -10.94 14.99
N SER A 507 -17.97 -11.99 14.24
CA SER A 507 -19.16 -12.09 13.39
C SER A 507 -19.97 -13.33 13.74
N ASN A 508 -21.28 -13.26 13.51
CA ASN A 508 -22.18 -14.41 13.62
C ASN A 508 -23.15 -14.44 12.44
N ASN A 509 -22.96 -15.41 11.55
CA ASN A 509 -23.87 -15.64 10.44
C ASN A 509 -24.63 -16.95 10.64
N ASN A 510 -25.85 -16.86 11.14
CA ASN A 510 -26.75 -18.00 11.39
C ASN A 510 -26.13 -19.11 12.29
N GLY A 511 -25.38 -18.72 13.32
CA GLY A 511 -24.71 -19.63 14.25
C GLY A 511 -23.29 -20.05 13.86
N ASN A 512 -22.78 -19.55 12.72
CA ASN A 512 -21.36 -19.66 12.39
C ASN A 512 -20.63 -18.45 12.99
N GLU A 513 -19.94 -18.66 14.09
CA GLU A 513 -19.16 -17.64 14.79
C GLU A 513 -17.70 -17.65 14.31
N ALA A 514 -17.18 -16.47 14.01
CA ALA A 514 -15.77 -16.25 13.69
C ALA A 514 -15.28 -14.97 14.35
N SER A 515 -14.02 -14.96 14.81
CA SER A 515 -13.40 -13.77 15.40
C SER A 515 -11.93 -13.70 15.06
N GLN A 516 -11.41 -12.51 14.82
CA GLN A 516 -9.99 -12.28 14.58
C GLN A 516 -9.50 -11.09 15.41
N GLU A 517 -8.23 -11.13 15.81
CA GLU A 517 -7.53 -10.05 16.51
C GLU A 517 -6.50 -9.41 15.58
N VAL A 518 -6.49 -8.08 15.52
CA VAL A 518 -5.42 -7.30 14.89
C VAL A 518 -4.64 -6.59 15.99
N GLY A 519 -3.36 -6.91 16.10
CA GLY A 519 -2.45 -6.29 17.06
C GLY A 519 -2.00 -4.90 16.59
N PHE A 520 -1.82 -3.98 17.53
CA PHE A 520 -1.28 -2.65 17.26
C PHE A 520 -0.31 -2.21 18.35
N SER A 521 0.54 -1.24 18.03
CA SER A 521 1.60 -0.71 18.91
C SER A 521 1.38 0.75 19.24
N LEU A 522 1.84 1.17 20.42
CA LEU A 522 1.79 2.56 20.86
C LEU A 522 3.20 3.15 20.85
N LYS A 523 3.40 4.25 20.14
CA LYS A 523 4.67 4.99 20.08
C LYS A 523 5.05 5.54 21.44
N ASP A 524 4.07 6.10 22.16
CA ASP A 524 4.19 6.47 23.57
C ASP A 524 2.90 6.09 24.30
N GLN A 525 2.97 5.06 25.14
CA GLN A 525 1.83 4.57 25.91
C GLN A 525 1.17 5.65 26.77
N THR A 526 1.94 6.62 27.26
CA THR A 526 1.43 7.65 28.19
C THR A 526 0.80 8.86 27.50
N SER A 527 0.84 8.91 26.17
CA SER A 527 0.28 9.96 25.33
C SER A 527 -0.78 9.39 24.39
N TRP A 528 -1.54 10.27 23.74
CA TRP A 528 -2.48 9.85 22.71
C TRP A 528 -1.71 9.31 21.49
N ASN A 529 -2.09 8.12 21.05
CA ASN A 529 -1.65 7.51 19.79
C ASN A 529 -2.88 7.37 18.91
N GLU A 530 -2.75 7.66 17.62
CA GLU A 530 -3.78 7.42 16.63
C GLU A 530 -3.54 6.05 16.00
N ILE A 531 -4.55 5.19 16.06
CA ILE A 531 -4.53 3.86 15.47
C ILE A 531 -5.57 3.83 14.37
N ASP A 532 -5.18 3.34 13.20
CA ASP A 532 -6.04 3.23 12.02
C ASP A 532 -5.83 1.87 11.36
N ILE A 533 -6.84 1.01 11.48
CA ILE A 533 -6.80 -0.37 11.01
C ILE A 533 -7.68 -0.47 9.75
N ASP A 534 -7.08 -0.98 8.69
CA ASP A 534 -7.81 -1.41 7.49
C ASP A 534 -8.69 -2.62 7.82
N LEU A 535 -9.96 -2.59 7.44
CA LEU A 535 -10.88 -3.67 7.71
C LEU A 535 -10.57 -4.93 6.89
N ASP A 536 -9.80 -4.83 5.80
CA ASP A 536 -9.30 -5.98 5.03
C ASP A 536 -8.30 -6.84 5.82
N TYR A 537 -7.80 -6.38 6.96
CA TYR A 537 -7.09 -7.25 7.90
C TYR A 537 -7.97 -8.35 8.49
N TYR A 538 -9.29 -8.15 8.52
CA TYR A 538 -10.23 -9.05 9.17
C TYR A 538 -10.90 -9.99 8.16
N GLY A 539 -10.57 -11.28 8.22
CA GLY A 539 -11.23 -12.37 7.46
C GLY A 539 -12.56 -12.82 8.06
N VAL A 540 -13.31 -11.93 8.73
CA VAL A 540 -14.62 -12.22 9.32
C VAL A 540 -15.75 -11.64 8.47
N ASP A 541 -16.99 -12.11 8.67
CA ASP A 541 -18.15 -11.58 7.95
C ASP A 541 -18.51 -10.17 8.48
N LEU A 542 -17.96 -9.14 7.83
CA LEU A 542 -18.15 -7.74 8.21
C LEU A 542 -19.60 -7.23 8.01
N SER A 543 -20.44 -7.96 7.27
CA SER A 543 -21.88 -7.64 7.19
C SER A 543 -22.67 -8.19 8.37
N ASN A 544 -22.10 -9.09 9.15
CA ASN A 544 -22.75 -9.79 10.26
C ASN A 544 -21.91 -9.69 11.55
N VAL A 545 -21.36 -8.50 11.82
CA VAL A 545 -20.56 -8.24 13.02
C VAL A 545 -21.44 -8.35 14.26
N SER A 546 -21.04 -9.18 15.22
CA SER A 546 -21.72 -9.40 16.48
C SER A 546 -20.95 -8.82 17.68
N GLN A 547 -19.66 -8.51 17.49
CA GLN A 547 -18.82 -7.99 18.56
C GLN A 547 -17.61 -7.20 18.05
N ILE A 548 -17.28 -6.12 18.75
CA ILE A 548 -16.02 -5.39 18.61
C ILE A 548 -15.38 -5.27 19.99
N ALA A 549 -14.14 -5.70 20.14
CA ALA A 549 -13.42 -5.65 21.41
C ALA A 549 -12.04 -5.00 21.28
N LEU A 550 -11.79 -3.91 22.02
CA LEU A 550 -10.47 -3.27 22.10
C LEU A 550 -9.86 -3.57 23.47
N PHE A 551 -8.61 -4.03 23.51
CA PHE A 551 -7.99 -4.39 24.77
C PHE A 551 -6.47 -4.25 24.80
N GLY A 552 -5.96 -4.15 26.02
CA GLY A 552 -4.56 -4.33 26.34
C GLY A 552 -4.38 -5.48 27.31
N VAL A 553 -3.40 -6.35 27.03
CA VAL A 553 -3.00 -7.48 27.87
C VAL A 553 -1.83 -7.06 28.73
N TYR A 554 -1.88 -7.31 30.04
CA TYR A 554 -0.75 -7.07 30.94
C TYR A 554 -0.03 -8.38 31.30
N PRO A 555 1.28 -8.33 31.64
CA PRO A 555 2.06 -9.53 31.92
C PRO A 555 1.54 -10.31 33.13
N GLU A 556 1.79 -11.63 33.15
CA GLU A 556 1.43 -12.49 34.27
C GLU A 556 2.03 -11.96 35.59
N GLY A 557 1.19 -11.86 36.63
CA GLY A 557 1.60 -11.41 37.96
C GLY A 557 1.54 -9.89 38.20
N ILE A 558 1.17 -9.09 37.19
CA ILE A 558 0.84 -7.67 37.38
C ILE A 558 -0.58 -7.52 37.96
N ALA A 559 -0.73 -6.60 38.91
CA ALA A 559 -1.99 -6.39 39.62
C ALA A 559 -2.98 -5.51 38.84
N ALA A 560 -4.26 -5.70 39.18
CA ALA A 560 -5.39 -4.86 38.80
C ALA A 560 -5.12 -3.35 39.01
N GLY A 561 -5.74 -2.52 38.18
CA GLY A 561 -5.62 -1.06 38.20
C GLY A 561 -4.99 -0.45 36.95
N GLN A 562 -4.57 -1.28 35.99
CA GLN A 562 -4.11 -0.83 34.67
C GLN A 562 -5.25 -0.11 33.94
N LYS A 563 -4.94 0.94 33.18
CA LYS A 563 -5.95 1.74 32.50
C LYS A 563 -5.66 1.92 31.03
N ILE A 564 -6.73 1.97 30.26
CA ILE A 564 -6.73 2.35 28.85
C ILE A 564 -7.75 3.48 28.68
N TYR A 565 -7.37 4.49 27.92
CA TYR A 565 -8.20 5.62 27.54
C TYR A 565 -8.45 5.56 26.04
N ILE A 566 -9.70 5.71 25.61
CA ILE A 566 -10.11 5.56 24.21
C ILE A 566 -11.02 6.73 23.84
N THR A 567 -10.74 7.38 22.71
CA THR A 567 -11.64 8.39 22.12
C THR A 567 -11.49 8.43 20.61
N ASP A 568 -12.32 9.23 19.94
CA ASP A 568 -12.38 9.36 18.48
C ASP A 568 -12.46 7.98 17.79
N PHE A 569 -13.20 7.05 18.41
CA PHE A 569 -13.40 5.68 17.95
C PHE A 569 -14.53 5.66 16.93
N MET A 570 -14.20 5.39 15.68
CA MET A 570 -15.12 5.45 14.54
C MET A 570 -14.71 4.48 13.44
N ILE A 571 -15.71 4.06 12.68
CA ILE A 571 -15.56 3.28 11.45
C ILE A 571 -15.87 4.24 10.31
N TYR A 572 -15.02 4.25 9.30
CA TYR A 572 -15.08 5.26 8.24
C TYR A 572 -14.57 4.72 6.91
N ASP A 573 -14.92 5.45 5.85
CA ASP A 573 -14.39 5.21 4.52
C ASP A 573 -13.26 6.20 4.23
N THR A 574 -12.10 5.69 3.84
CA THR A 574 -10.98 6.53 3.38
C THR A 574 -11.27 7.20 2.05
N GLY A 575 -12.27 6.72 1.33
CA GLY A 575 -12.56 7.02 -0.07
C GLY A 575 -11.56 6.37 -1.00
N ILE A 576 -10.48 5.75 -0.52
CA ILE A 576 -9.49 5.08 -1.37
C ILE A 576 -10.14 3.81 -1.89
N VAL A 577 -10.50 3.84 -3.17
CA VAL A 577 -10.89 2.61 -3.86
C VAL A 577 -9.57 1.91 -4.11
N GLY A 578 -9.34 0.81 -3.40
CA GLY A 578 -8.44 -0.18 -3.96
C GLY A 578 -8.92 -0.44 -5.36
N ASN A 579 -8.03 -0.24 -6.36
CA ASN A 579 -8.30 -0.48 -7.78
C ASN A 579 -9.38 -1.53 -7.83
N GLU A 580 -10.61 -1.19 -8.28
CA GLU A 580 -11.71 -2.14 -8.25
C GLU A 580 -11.11 -3.47 -8.61
N LYS A 581 -10.99 -4.37 -7.62
CA LYS A 581 -10.85 -5.77 -7.94
C LYS A 581 -12.06 -5.91 -8.84
N PRO A 582 -11.93 -6.38 -10.08
CA PRO A 582 -13.10 -6.54 -10.88
C PRO A 582 -13.97 -7.67 -10.30
N SER A 583 -14.18 -7.79 -8.97
CA SER A 583 -15.25 -8.38 -8.14
C SER A 583 -16.63 -8.51 -8.81
N SER A 584 -16.84 -7.87 -9.96
CA SER A 584 -17.64 -8.44 -11.05
C SER A 584 -17.25 -9.86 -11.56
N ASP A 585 -16.17 -10.49 -11.10
CA ASP A 585 -15.19 -11.10 -12.00
C ASP A 585 -15.60 -12.36 -12.74
N ASP A 586 -15.35 -12.37 -14.04
CA ASP A 586 -15.32 -13.59 -14.84
C ASP A 586 -14.10 -14.46 -14.51
N LYS A 587 -13.15 -14.03 -13.65
CA LYS A 587 -11.91 -14.76 -13.31
C LYS A 587 -11.37 -14.52 -11.89
N PHE A 588 -10.72 -15.53 -11.30
CA PHE A 588 -9.92 -15.46 -10.08
C PHE A 588 -8.45 -15.79 -10.42
N VAL A 589 -7.54 -14.83 -10.33
CA VAL A 589 -6.14 -14.87 -10.80
C VAL A 589 -5.18 -15.22 -9.67
N PHE A 590 -4.37 -16.26 -9.86
CA PHE A 590 -3.30 -16.68 -8.94
C PHE A 590 -1.94 -16.13 -9.35
N LYS A 591 -1.69 -16.02 -10.67
CA LYS A 591 -0.46 -15.49 -11.24
C LYS A 591 -0.75 -14.94 -12.62
N SER A 592 -0.23 -13.75 -12.93
CA SER A 592 -0.27 -13.18 -14.28
C SER A 592 1.11 -12.95 -14.86
N SER A 593 1.21 -13.00 -16.19
CA SER A 593 2.38 -12.57 -16.97
C SER A 593 2.28 -11.12 -17.48
N THR A 594 1.12 -10.46 -17.35
CA THR A 594 0.81 -9.15 -17.96
C THR A 594 0.42 -8.07 -16.95
N ASP A 595 0.93 -8.16 -15.72
CA ASP A 595 0.59 -7.25 -14.61
C ASP A 595 -0.93 -7.17 -14.32
N GLU A 596 -1.70 -8.20 -14.70
CA GLU A 596 -3.08 -8.36 -14.25
C GLU A 596 -3.06 -8.54 -12.73
N HIS A 597 -4.00 -7.89 -12.06
CA HIS A 597 -4.13 -7.95 -10.61
C HIS A 597 -4.23 -9.41 -10.15
N VAL A 598 -3.43 -9.77 -9.15
CA VAL A 598 -3.39 -11.12 -8.60
C VAL A 598 -4.35 -11.17 -7.41
N ASP A 599 -5.28 -12.12 -7.41
CA ASP A 599 -6.36 -12.20 -6.42
C ASP A 599 -5.97 -12.94 -5.14
N ILE A 600 -4.83 -13.63 -5.17
CA ILE A 600 -4.26 -14.39 -4.05
C ILE A 600 -3.27 -13.52 -3.25
N ILE A 601 -3.48 -13.47 -1.94
CA ILE A 601 -2.45 -13.03 -0.99
C ILE A 601 -1.74 -14.30 -0.51
N VAL A 602 -0.45 -14.44 -0.84
CA VAL A 602 0.40 -15.51 -0.33
C VAL A 602 1.09 -14.97 0.92
N ASP A 603 0.58 -15.29 2.10
CA ASP A 603 1.37 -15.17 3.32
C ASP A 603 1.87 -16.54 3.78
N GLY A 604 2.88 -16.52 4.64
CA GLY A 604 3.48 -17.72 5.23
C GLY A 604 2.97 -17.98 6.64
N ASP A 605 1.79 -17.46 6.98
CA ASP A 605 1.18 -17.67 8.30
C ASP A 605 0.02 -18.68 8.16
N ASP A 606 0.36 -19.95 8.36
CA ASP A 606 -0.58 -21.08 8.30
C ASP A 606 -1.77 -20.94 9.30
N CYS A 607 -1.76 -19.92 10.18
CA CYS A 607 -2.71 -19.72 11.27
C CYS A 607 -3.58 -18.44 11.14
N ALA A 608 -3.45 -17.65 10.07
CA ALA A 608 -3.99 -16.28 10.04
C ALA A 608 -5.51 -16.14 9.77
N HIS A 609 -6.23 -17.21 9.42
CA HIS A 609 -7.69 -17.19 9.21
C HIS A 609 -8.20 -16.09 8.25
N ASN A 610 -7.41 -15.76 7.23
CA ASN A 610 -7.67 -14.65 6.30
C ASN A 610 -8.07 -15.11 4.88
N GLY A 611 -8.34 -16.41 4.69
CA GLY A 611 -8.75 -16.95 3.39
C GLY A 611 -7.59 -17.11 2.40
N ASN A 612 -6.35 -17.11 2.90
CA ASN A 612 -5.17 -17.23 2.08
C ASN A 612 -4.96 -18.63 1.52
N ILE A 613 -4.14 -18.67 0.47
CA ILE A 613 -3.66 -19.92 -0.09
C ILE A 613 -2.23 -20.10 0.40
N THR A 614 -2.04 -21.09 1.26
CA THR A 614 -0.71 -21.51 1.68
C THR A 614 -0.08 -22.34 0.56
N ILE A 615 1.23 -22.21 0.40
CA ILE A 615 2.02 -23.10 -0.46
C ILE A 615 2.77 -24.07 0.43
N ASN A 616 2.24 -25.30 0.62
CA ASN A 616 2.96 -26.56 0.91
C ASN A 616 2.20 -27.54 1.84
N ASP A 617 2.34 -28.83 1.52
CA ASP A 617 2.68 -29.94 2.46
C ASP A 617 3.07 -31.21 1.65
N TRP A 618 2.92 -31.14 0.32
CA TRP A 618 3.05 -32.29 -0.57
C TRP A 618 4.46 -32.53 -1.12
N SER A 619 5.34 -31.53 -1.07
CA SER A 619 6.72 -31.66 -1.58
C SER A 619 7.71 -31.30 -0.50
N THR A 620 8.51 -32.27 -0.08
CA THR A 620 9.56 -32.08 0.92
C THR A 620 10.82 -31.42 0.33
N GLY A 621 10.73 -30.73 -0.82
CA GLY A 621 11.89 -30.13 -1.48
C GLY A 621 11.63 -29.48 -2.85
N THR A 622 10.71 -28.51 -2.90
CA THR A 622 10.57 -27.56 -4.03
C THR A 622 10.92 -26.16 -3.55
N ILE A 623 11.67 -25.40 -4.36
CA ILE A 623 11.84 -23.95 -4.18
C ILE A 623 10.94 -23.26 -5.20
N LEU A 624 10.04 -22.39 -4.74
CA LEU A 624 9.25 -21.50 -5.58
C LEU A 624 9.96 -20.13 -5.64
N GLY A 625 10.04 -19.53 -6.82
CA GLY A 625 10.50 -18.15 -6.97
C GLY A 625 9.91 -17.50 -8.23
N ASP A 626 9.79 -16.18 -8.22
CA ASP A 626 9.43 -15.40 -9.41
C ASP A 626 10.62 -15.28 -10.36
N THR A 627 10.37 -15.42 -11.66
CA THR A 627 11.40 -15.31 -12.69
C THR A 627 10.79 -14.96 -14.05
N GLU A 628 11.64 -14.68 -15.03
CA GLU A 628 11.23 -14.57 -16.42
C GLU A 628 11.62 -15.84 -17.18
N TYR A 629 10.66 -16.45 -17.88
CA TYR A 629 10.92 -17.60 -18.74
C TYR A 629 10.30 -17.38 -20.12
N ASN A 630 11.14 -17.43 -21.16
CA ASN A 630 10.75 -17.19 -22.56
C ASN A 630 9.90 -15.93 -22.76
N GLY A 631 10.28 -14.81 -22.12
CA GLY A 631 9.62 -13.51 -22.30
C GLY A 631 8.33 -13.32 -21.49
N SER A 632 8.07 -14.16 -20.47
CA SER A 632 6.91 -14.01 -19.59
C SER A 632 7.33 -14.10 -18.14
N ASN A 633 6.82 -13.18 -17.31
CA ASN A 633 6.95 -13.25 -15.86
C ASN A 633 6.15 -14.47 -15.35
N CYS A 634 6.78 -15.32 -14.54
CA CYS A 634 6.26 -16.62 -14.14
C CYS A 634 6.82 -17.08 -12.80
N TRP A 635 6.17 -18.07 -12.22
CA TRP A 635 6.71 -18.86 -11.12
C TRP A 635 7.60 -19.98 -11.63
N ALA A 636 8.77 -20.16 -11.02
CA ALA A 636 9.66 -21.30 -11.21
C ALA A 636 9.64 -22.23 -9.99
N LEU A 637 9.23 -23.47 -10.21
CA LEU A 637 9.29 -24.56 -9.25
C LEU A 637 10.59 -25.34 -9.46
N THR A 638 11.61 -25.08 -8.65
CA THR A 638 12.90 -25.76 -8.73
C THR A 638 12.93 -26.97 -7.81
N LYS A 639 13.17 -28.15 -8.37
CA LYS A 639 13.32 -29.38 -7.60
C LYS A 639 14.63 -29.36 -6.79
N THR A 640 14.56 -29.73 -5.52
CA THR A 640 15.74 -30.00 -4.68
C THR A 640 15.80 -31.49 -4.30
N THR A 641 15.67 -31.83 -3.02
CA THR A 641 15.80 -33.19 -2.44
C THR A 641 14.48 -33.96 -2.44
N GLY A 642 13.37 -33.34 -2.85
CA GLY A 642 12.04 -33.95 -2.92
C GLY A 642 11.85 -34.94 -4.08
N TRP A 643 10.66 -35.56 -4.12
CA TRP A 643 10.27 -36.51 -5.17
C TRP A 643 9.94 -35.83 -6.52
N GLY A 644 9.77 -34.51 -6.53
CA GLY A 644 9.40 -33.72 -7.70
C GLY A 644 9.49 -32.21 -7.42
N ALA A 645 9.09 -31.40 -8.39
CA ALA A 645 8.83 -29.97 -8.24
C ALA A 645 7.32 -29.74 -8.22
N VAL A 646 6.80 -29.15 -7.14
CA VAL A 646 5.35 -29.09 -6.86
C VAL A 646 4.95 -27.68 -6.44
N LEU A 647 3.96 -27.13 -7.12
CA LEU A 647 3.11 -26.05 -6.63
C LEU A 647 1.89 -26.70 -5.97
N ALA A 648 1.69 -26.45 -4.69
CA ALA A 648 0.57 -26.99 -3.93
C ALA A 648 -0.18 -25.84 -3.28
N LEU A 649 -1.22 -25.37 -3.96
CA LEU A 649 -2.10 -24.32 -3.46
C LEU A 649 -3.13 -24.99 -2.55
N MET A 650 -3.14 -24.66 -1.26
CA MET A 650 -4.05 -25.21 -0.26
C MET A 650 -4.73 -24.12 0.55
N GLY A 651 -5.89 -24.43 1.15
CA GLY A 651 -6.42 -23.59 2.22
C GLY A 651 -5.59 -23.70 3.51
N ASP A 652 -5.78 -22.75 4.43
CA ASP A 652 -5.12 -22.68 5.75
C ASP A 652 -5.12 -24.00 6.53
N ILE A 653 -4.21 -24.14 7.50
CA ILE A 653 -4.01 -25.38 8.27
C ILE A 653 -4.40 -25.18 9.74
N TYR A 654 -5.45 -25.87 10.19
CA TYR A 654 -5.79 -25.96 11.62
C TYR A 654 -5.93 -27.42 12.07
N GLY A 655 -4.80 -28.05 12.37
CA GLY A 655 -4.70 -29.49 12.62
C GLY A 655 -4.82 -30.36 11.37
N ASP A 656 -5.72 -30.02 10.45
CA ASP A 656 -5.89 -30.56 9.08
C ASP A 656 -6.03 -29.39 8.07
N VAL A 657 -5.80 -29.66 6.78
CA VAL A 657 -6.00 -28.69 5.67
C VAL A 657 -7.49 -28.31 5.56
N LEU A 658 -7.78 -27.01 5.60
CA LEU A 658 -9.12 -26.45 5.48
C LEU A 658 -9.63 -26.46 4.03
N THR A 659 -10.94 -26.25 3.88
CA THR A 659 -11.59 -26.12 2.57
C THR A 659 -11.32 -24.71 2.02
N TYR A 660 -11.14 -24.62 0.70
CA TYR A 660 -11.03 -23.36 -0.02
C TYR A 660 -12.25 -22.48 0.28
N ASP A 661 -12.00 -21.20 0.56
CA ASP A 661 -13.07 -20.21 0.72
C ASP A 661 -13.72 -19.84 -0.62
N ILE A 662 -13.03 -20.14 -1.73
CA ILE A 662 -13.53 -19.96 -3.09
C ILE A 662 -14.55 -21.07 -3.45
N ASP A 663 -15.81 -20.69 -3.68
CA ASP A 663 -16.82 -21.57 -4.25
C ASP A 663 -16.58 -21.83 -5.74
N LEU A 664 -15.82 -22.88 -6.03
CA LEU A 664 -15.49 -23.30 -7.39
C LEU A 664 -16.67 -23.75 -8.23
N THR A 665 -17.85 -23.98 -7.64
CA THR A 665 -19.05 -24.31 -8.42
C THR A 665 -19.59 -23.11 -9.21
N LYS A 666 -19.13 -21.91 -8.88
CA LYS A 666 -19.44 -20.67 -9.61
C LYS A 666 -18.56 -20.45 -10.84
N TYR A 667 -17.58 -21.33 -11.09
CA TYR A 667 -16.59 -21.18 -12.14
C TYR A 667 -16.63 -22.34 -13.15
N GLN A 668 -16.24 -22.09 -14.41
CA GLN A 668 -16.21 -23.09 -15.47
C GLN A 668 -14.82 -23.70 -15.70
N THR A 669 -13.73 -22.92 -15.58
CA THR A 669 -12.40 -23.38 -16.03
C THR A 669 -11.26 -23.04 -15.07
N VAL A 670 -10.20 -23.86 -15.07
CA VAL A 670 -8.88 -23.49 -14.54
C VAL A 670 -7.93 -23.33 -15.73
N ASN A 671 -7.30 -22.17 -15.84
CA ASN A 671 -6.45 -21.78 -16.96
C ASN A 671 -5.05 -21.45 -16.48
N PHE A 672 -4.02 -21.88 -17.20
CA PHE A 672 -2.62 -21.52 -16.94
C PHE A 672 -1.72 -21.85 -18.13
N LYS A 673 -0.56 -21.21 -18.19
CA LYS A 673 0.56 -21.61 -19.03
C LYS A 673 1.59 -22.36 -18.22
N ILE A 674 2.12 -23.43 -18.78
CA ILE A 674 3.11 -24.27 -18.11
C ILE A 674 4.19 -24.74 -19.07
N ALA A 675 5.44 -24.76 -18.60
CA ALA A 675 6.60 -25.33 -19.28
C ALA A 675 7.45 -26.12 -18.29
N ALA A 676 8.31 -27.00 -18.77
CA ALA A 676 9.24 -27.73 -17.91
C ALA A 676 10.60 -27.91 -18.58
N VAL A 677 11.67 -27.74 -17.80
CA VAL A 677 13.05 -27.97 -18.21
C VAL A 677 13.67 -28.99 -17.28
N GLY A 678 14.25 -30.03 -17.87
CA GLY A 678 14.92 -31.10 -17.12
C GLY A 678 14.37 -32.48 -17.44
N SER A 679 14.45 -33.38 -16.47
CA SER A 679 14.30 -34.83 -16.64
C SER A 679 13.14 -35.42 -15.84
N PHE A 680 12.10 -34.62 -15.55
CA PHE A 680 10.88 -35.13 -14.92
C PHE A 680 10.26 -36.25 -15.76
N THR A 681 9.70 -37.25 -15.07
CA THR A 681 9.13 -38.43 -15.72
C THR A 681 7.67 -38.24 -16.09
N GLU A 682 6.94 -37.46 -15.29
CA GLU A 682 5.50 -37.23 -15.47
C GLU A 682 5.10 -35.86 -14.93
N TYR A 683 4.02 -35.30 -15.45
CA TYR A 683 3.48 -34.01 -15.02
C TYR A 683 1.99 -34.13 -14.76
N PHE A 684 1.49 -33.45 -13.74
CA PHE A 684 0.09 -33.53 -13.36
C PHE A 684 -0.41 -32.21 -12.79
N ILE A 685 -1.73 -32.04 -12.91
CA ILE A 685 -2.51 -31.22 -11.99
C ILE A 685 -3.47 -32.12 -11.22
N LYS A 686 -3.62 -31.88 -9.92
CA LYS A 686 -4.54 -32.59 -9.03
C LYS A 686 -5.47 -31.65 -8.30
N PHE A 687 -6.68 -32.14 -8.08
CA PHE A 687 -7.73 -31.54 -7.27
C PHE A 687 -8.03 -32.48 -6.10
N ILE A 688 -8.13 -31.93 -4.89
CA ILE A 688 -8.31 -32.73 -3.67
C ILE A 688 -9.46 -32.13 -2.87
N ALA A 689 -10.52 -32.92 -2.66
CA ALA A 689 -11.71 -32.52 -1.90
C ALA A 689 -12.04 -33.54 -0.79
N GLY A 690 -11.01 -34.22 -0.28
CA GLY A 690 -11.08 -35.49 0.44
C GLY A 690 -10.58 -36.63 -0.46
N PRO A 691 -11.35 -37.09 -1.47
CA PRO A 691 -10.82 -37.88 -2.58
C PRO A 691 -9.94 -37.04 -3.51
N GLU A 692 -8.96 -37.69 -4.16
CA GLU A 692 -8.08 -37.05 -5.15
C GLU A 692 -8.53 -37.35 -6.58
N PHE A 693 -8.43 -36.35 -7.46
CA PHE A 693 -8.57 -36.51 -8.91
C PHE A 693 -7.41 -35.83 -9.63
N GLY A 694 -6.77 -36.53 -10.56
CA GLY A 694 -5.58 -36.03 -11.26
C GLY A 694 -5.71 -36.08 -12.78
N ILE A 695 -5.20 -35.05 -13.43
CA ILE A 695 -5.12 -34.92 -14.89
C ILE A 695 -3.64 -34.90 -15.27
N GLN A 696 -3.24 -35.83 -16.13
CA GLN A 696 -1.87 -35.91 -16.64
C GLN A 696 -1.62 -34.80 -17.68
N LEU A 697 -0.50 -34.11 -17.54
CA LEU A 697 -0.04 -33.07 -18.45
C LEU A 697 1.11 -33.58 -19.31
N ASN A 698 1.15 -33.13 -20.56
CA ASN A 698 2.26 -33.37 -21.49
C ASN A 698 2.99 -32.05 -21.69
N LEU A 699 4.22 -31.93 -21.18
CA LEU A 699 4.99 -30.69 -21.18
C LEU A 699 6.29 -30.80 -21.99
N THR A 700 6.75 -29.65 -22.46
CA THR A 700 8.02 -29.44 -23.17
C THR A 700 8.73 -28.22 -22.57
N GLU A 701 9.88 -27.86 -23.12
CA GLU A 701 10.58 -26.62 -22.78
C GLU A 701 9.80 -25.38 -23.28
N ASP A 702 8.97 -25.51 -24.31
CA ASP A 702 8.08 -24.43 -24.77
C ASP A 702 6.83 -24.29 -23.89
N TRP A 703 6.31 -23.05 -23.80
CA TRP A 703 5.05 -22.75 -23.12
C TRP A 703 3.88 -23.54 -23.70
N LYS A 704 3.06 -24.09 -22.82
CA LYS A 704 1.81 -24.75 -23.16
C LYS A 704 0.65 -24.15 -22.39
N ASP A 705 -0.37 -23.69 -23.11
CA ASP A 705 -1.66 -23.32 -22.53
C ASP A 705 -2.44 -24.57 -22.07
N VAL A 706 -2.95 -24.51 -20.86
CA VAL A 706 -3.80 -25.53 -20.23
C VAL A 706 -5.09 -24.86 -19.79
N SER A 707 -6.22 -25.44 -20.19
CA SER A 707 -7.56 -25.04 -19.79
C SER A 707 -8.33 -26.29 -19.39
N ILE A 708 -8.78 -26.37 -18.14
CA ILE A 708 -9.45 -27.53 -17.56
C ILE A 708 -10.88 -27.16 -17.23
N ASN A 709 -11.84 -27.90 -17.79
CA ASN A 709 -13.25 -27.73 -17.46
C ASN A 709 -13.56 -28.34 -16.09
N LEU A 710 -13.97 -27.49 -15.14
CA LEU A 710 -14.28 -27.91 -13.77
C LEU A 710 -15.47 -28.88 -13.72
N ASN A 711 -16.39 -28.84 -14.68
CA ASN A 711 -17.52 -29.77 -14.76
C ASN A 711 -17.10 -31.21 -15.05
N GLU A 712 -15.88 -31.44 -15.53
CA GLU A 712 -15.34 -32.77 -15.82
C GLU A 712 -14.64 -33.39 -14.61
N ILE A 713 -14.49 -32.64 -13.51
CA ILE A 713 -13.86 -33.11 -12.29
C ILE A 713 -14.90 -33.87 -11.45
N PRO A 714 -14.74 -35.18 -11.21
CA PRO A 714 -15.71 -36.00 -10.49
C PRO A 714 -15.58 -35.86 -8.96
N LEU A 715 -15.44 -34.63 -8.47
CA LEU A 715 -15.30 -34.28 -7.05
C LEU A 715 -16.39 -33.29 -6.64
N ASN A 716 -16.71 -33.25 -5.35
CA ASN A 716 -17.51 -32.15 -4.80
C ASN A 716 -16.61 -30.94 -4.61
N LEU A 717 -16.63 -30.01 -5.58
CA LEU A 717 -15.74 -28.85 -5.59
C LEU A 717 -16.05 -27.83 -4.47
N LEU A 718 -17.24 -27.88 -3.85
CA LEU A 718 -17.53 -27.13 -2.61
C LEU A 718 -16.65 -27.55 -1.43
N ASN A 719 -16.08 -28.76 -1.50
CA ASN A 719 -15.21 -29.30 -0.47
C ASN A 719 -13.74 -29.27 -0.91
N LEU A 720 -13.39 -28.57 -1.99
CA LEU A 720 -12.01 -28.55 -2.47
C LEU A 720 -11.10 -27.99 -1.39
N LYS A 721 -9.98 -28.66 -1.15
CA LYS A 721 -8.96 -28.31 -0.16
C LYS A 721 -7.63 -27.94 -0.79
N GLN A 722 -7.37 -28.44 -2.00
CA GLN A 722 -6.07 -28.28 -2.64
C GLN A 722 -6.15 -28.38 -4.17
N ILE A 723 -5.37 -27.51 -4.84
CA ILE A 723 -4.97 -27.65 -6.25
C ILE A 723 -3.46 -27.80 -6.29
N ALA A 724 -2.96 -28.88 -6.87
CA ALA A 724 -1.53 -29.13 -6.97
C ALA A 724 -1.07 -29.34 -8.41
N ILE A 725 -0.06 -28.61 -8.86
CA ILE A 725 0.56 -28.72 -10.18
C ILE A 725 2.01 -29.15 -9.99
N TYR A 726 2.46 -30.22 -10.66
CA TYR A 726 3.80 -30.75 -10.41
C TYR A 726 4.43 -31.53 -11.56
N GLY A 727 5.75 -31.58 -11.53
CA GLY A 727 6.58 -32.57 -12.23
C GLY A 727 7.13 -33.61 -11.25
N ALA A 728 6.87 -34.89 -11.50
CA ALA A 728 7.37 -36.01 -10.70
C ALA A 728 8.72 -36.52 -11.22
N GLY A 729 9.58 -37.00 -10.32
CA GLY A 729 10.93 -37.44 -10.68
C GLY A 729 11.87 -36.25 -10.91
N GLY A 730 12.79 -36.37 -11.86
CA GLY A 730 13.77 -35.32 -12.18
C GLY A 730 14.97 -35.25 -11.23
N ASN A 731 16.01 -34.56 -11.68
CA ASN A 731 17.21 -34.28 -10.92
C ASN A 731 17.05 -32.99 -10.11
N ALA A 732 17.88 -32.82 -9.07
CA ALA A 732 17.96 -31.54 -8.38
C ALA A 732 18.38 -30.43 -9.37
N GLY A 733 17.66 -29.31 -9.38
CA GLY A 733 17.84 -28.21 -10.32
C GLY A 733 16.88 -28.24 -11.53
N ASP A 734 16.15 -29.33 -11.77
CA ASP A 734 15.10 -29.37 -12.80
C ASP A 734 13.95 -28.44 -12.40
N ARG A 735 13.29 -27.80 -13.38
CA ARG A 735 12.30 -26.73 -13.16
C ARG A 735 10.99 -26.94 -13.90
N VAL A 736 9.88 -26.58 -13.24
CA VAL A 736 8.57 -26.38 -13.86
C VAL A 736 8.21 -24.90 -13.75
N TYR A 737 7.84 -24.28 -14.87
CA TYR A 737 7.46 -22.87 -14.94
C TYR A 737 5.95 -22.73 -15.11
N ILE A 738 5.31 -21.83 -14.38
CA ILE A 738 3.87 -21.61 -14.42
C ILE A 738 3.58 -20.10 -14.48
N THR A 739 2.69 -19.69 -15.38
CA THR A 739 2.17 -18.31 -15.41
C THR A 739 0.72 -18.29 -15.87
N ASP A 740 0.08 -17.12 -15.81
CA ASP A 740 -1.32 -16.89 -16.18
C ASP A 740 -2.30 -17.87 -15.50
N LEU A 741 -1.97 -18.32 -14.28
CA LEU A 741 -2.81 -19.23 -13.51
C LEU A 741 -4.03 -18.48 -12.99
N ASN A 742 -5.23 -18.88 -13.43
CA ASN A 742 -6.50 -18.30 -13.02
C ASN A 742 -7.63 -19.32 -13.08
N ILE A 743 -8.77 -19.01 -12.47
CA ILE A 743 -10.00 -19.79 -12.51
C ILE A 743 -11.11 -18.90 -13.06
N SER A 744 -11.74 -19.27 -14.16
CA SER A 744 -12.69 -18.42 -14.89
C SER A 744 -14.12 -18.95 -14.87
N LYS A 745 -15.10 -18.04 -14.86
CA LYS A 745 -16.54 -18.30 -14.92
C LYS A 745 -16.99 -18.96 -16.19
#